data_AF-A0A9E0Y8I5-F1
#
_entry.id   AF-A0A9E0Y8I5-F1
#
_cell.length_a   1.000
_cell.length_b   1.000
_cell.length_c   1.000
_cell.angle_alpha   90.00
_cell.angle_beta   90.00
_cell.angle_gamma   90.00
#
_symmetry.space_group_name_H-M   'P 1'
#
loop_
_entity.id
_entity.type
_entity.pdbx_description
1 polymer ?
#
loop_
_entity_poly.entity_id
_entity_poly.type
_entity_poly.pdbx_seq_one_letter_code
_entity_poly.pdbx_strand_id
1 'polypeptide(L)'
;MFSFILLTMFGLTAAGAGELDPTLTASAYGSVKGTVYVARVQPDGKVLIGGNFMEVNGFAASGLARLNPDGSVDTSFSGPDFFSFNGLGADVTSIVLQSDGKILVAGSIFGADGGFNRGVRRLNPDGSLDPTWTITNFQGGVYDLDLQPDGKVILGGSFSPNPTAPNTVRLNTDGTFDFSFTPPATSTWVTDLAVQPDGKIVVGTNTSVGRLNADGSVDNTFTAVNTGIQGLQIRPDGKVLIVGAFTAINGTPVGRIALLNQNGTLDPAFNAGNPGADNWIGEIALRPDGKILVAGGFSLYNNVSRSKTALLNADGTLDGSFQDTLPLASSTINDVELLPDNRFYVGISAQADLGPALRFGANGSYDPAFAPVVTRNGKVNRLLEQPDHKILAAGDFPLVNGVRRNGLARLNADGSLDTSFVPYFNDQISYVLGVAVALQPDGKILFSAPNSVGLVRLNADGSRDTSFNPNFTGTVNDVAVLSDGRFIVGGDMTDNGGLRKGILRLNANGTVDSGFAPPLPNNLLWTVKIQPDGKILIGGEFTMVGQFIRGRIARYTADGALDNTFNPPGGASSSVVAVAVQADGKIVLGGGFTGLNGSTSQVSIGRLNADGTLDAGFVQTTNGAVNSIGIQADGKILIAGTMSTVGTDPHVGIARLNVDGTLDSSFNATTNGYGQTLSLQADGKILLGGTFSKVNRRSAVRIARLLNAPAAPPRRFFDYDGDGRADVSVFRASENKWYILRSSDFGVTQTVFAIPNDIPVPADYDGDGKTDVAIFRPSSGAWWYLSSISNAQINVNFGQAGDIPRPSDYDGDGKTDFIVYRPSNSVWYRFSATGQTSIIAFGSAGDQPVTGDFDGDGKSDPAIYRPSTGDWWYASSITGQFLAVHWGQTGDVPAPADFDGDGKTDFAIFRPSDGGWFVSRSSNGTFISTSFGTLGDKPIPADYDGDGKADIAVFRPSTGVWYLLQTTSGFGALQWGIATDTPTENAFVP
;
A
#
# COMPACT_ATOMS: atom_id res chain seq x y z
N MET A 1 -28.44 7.41 33.43
CA MET A 1 -27.28 6.65 33.93
C MET A 1 -27.08 5.49 32.96
N PHE A 2 -25.83 5.23 32.58
CA PHE A 2 -25.33 4.42 31.46
C PHE A 2 -24.98 5.19 30.18
N SER A 3 -23.70 5.04 29.85
CA SER A 3 -22.85 5.80 28.94
C SER A 3 -22.76 5.03 27.62
N PHE A 4 -22.92 5.71 26.49
CA PHE A 4 -22.58 5.16 25.18
C PHE A 4 -21.06 5.28 24.98
N ILE A 5 -20.36 4.15 24.94
CA ILE A 5 -19.01 4.07 24.37
C ILE A 5 -19.22 3.70 22.90
N LEU A 6 -19.03 4.68 22.03
CA LEU A 6 -18.99 4.47 20.59
C LEU A 6 -17.57 4.01 20.25
N LEU A 7 -17.38 2.69 20.10
CA LEU A 7 -16.15 2.13 19.56
C LEU A 7 -16.26 2.16 18.04
N THR A 8 -15.57 3.09 17.38
CA THR A 8 -15.45 3.12 15.93
C THR A 8 -14.52 2.00 15.48
N MET A 9 -15.09 0.93 14.92
CA MET A 9 -14.33 -0.07 14.14
C MET A 9 -13.90 0.57 12.82
N PHE A 10 -12.58 0.68 12.60
CA PHE A 10 -12.04 0.89 11.26
C PHE A 10 -12.25 -0.39 10.45
N GLY A 11 -13.01 -0.32 9.37
CA GLY A 11 -13.12 -1.42 8.41
C GLY A 11 -11.79 -1.61 7.69
N LEU A 12 -11.15 -2.77 7.91
CA LEU A 12 -10.21 -3.30 6.93
C LEU A 12 -11.03 -3.93 5.80
N THR A 13 -10.95 -3.36 4.60
CA THR A 13 -11.36 -4.02 3.36
C THR A 13 -10.41 -5.20 3.09
N ALA A 14 -10.93 -6.36 2.67
CA ALA A 14 -10.08 -7.42 2.12
C ALA A 14 -9.36 -6.88 0.88
N ALA A 15 -8.04 -7.11 0.78
CA ALA A 15 -7.22 -6.49 -0.24
C ALA A 15 -7.22 -7.33 -1.53
N GLY A 16 -7.65 -6.74 -2.65
CA GLY A 16 -7.78 -7.42 -3.95
C GLY A 16 -6.44 -7.71 -4.65
N ALA A 17 -6.46 -8.53 -5.71
CA ALA A 17 -5.26 -8.85 -6.46
C ALA A 17 -4.65 -7.58 -7.10
N GLY A 18 -3.35 -7.39 -6.91
CA GLY A 18 -2.65 -6.20 -7.35
C GLY A 18 -2.73 -5.02 -6.38
N GLU A 19 -3.38 -5.16 -5.22
CA GLU A 19 -3.23 -4.21 -4.13
C GLU A 19 -1.83 -4.27 -3.50
N LEU A 20 -1.42 -3.15 -2.89
CA LEU A 20 -0.19 -3.11 -2.11
C LEU A 20 -0.32 -3.99 -0.88
N ASP A 21 0.66 -4.87 -0.69
CA ASP A 21 0.82 -5.63 0.55
C ASP A 21 1.26 -4.66 1.67
N PRO A 22 0.46 -4.49 2.74
CA PRO A 22 0.80 -3.59 3.83
C PRO A 22 2.03 -4.04 4.63
N THR A 23 2.45 -5.30 4.52
CA THR A 23 3.60 -5.86 5.25
C THR A 23 4.95 -5.47 4.64
N LEU A 24 4.99 -5.05 3.37
CA LEU A 24 6.12 -4.27 2.87
C LEU A 24 5.79 -2.82 3.18
N THR A 25 6.22 -2.31 4.32
CA THR A 25 6.01 -0.91 4.73
C THR A 25 6.93 0.00 3.91
N ALA A 26 6.68 0.07 2.60
CA ALA A 26 7.25 1.05 1.69
C ALA A 26 6.41 2.33 1.72
N SER A 27 6.07 2.79 2.92
CA SER A 27 5.52 4.12 3.09
C SER A 27 6.67 5.10 2.85
N ALA A 28 6.55 5.86 1.77
CA ALA A 28 7.47 6.91 1.38
C ALA A 28 7.41 8.06 2.39
N TYR A 29 7.99 7.87 3.57
CA TYR A 29 8.03 8.84 4.65
C TYR A 29 9.10 9.91 4.43
N GLY A 30 8.79 11.07 3.86
CA GLY A 30 9.56 12.29 4.13
C GLY A 30 10.00 13.13 2.93
N SER A 31 9.56 12.89 1.70
CA SER A 31 9.84 13.88 0.64
C SER A 31 8.81 15.00 0.70
N VAL A 32 9.09 16.03 1.49
CA VAL A 32 8.42 17.32 1.33
C VAL A 32 9.30 18.18 0.42
N LYS A 33 8.73 18.70 -0.68
CA LYS A 33 9.44 19.62 -1.57
C LYS A 33 9.20 21.05 -1.12
N GLY A 34 10.07 21.51 -0.22
CA GLY A 34 10.02 22.84 0.35
C GLY A 34 10.50 22.88 1.80
N THR A 35 10.17 23.95 2.52
CA THR A 35 10.59 24.18 3.91
C THR A 35 9.39 24.04 4.85
N VAL A 36 9.56 23.34 5.98
CA VAL A 36 8.59 23.34 7.08
C VAL A 36 9.01 24.44 8.08
N TYR A 37 8.08 25.32 8.44
CA TYR A 37 8.27 26.39 9.42
C TYR A 37 7.59 26.12 10.75
N VAL A 38 6.53 25.31 10.77
CA VAL A 38 5.77 25.00 11.99
C VAL A 38 5.19 23.59 11.97
N ALA A 39 5.15 22.94 13.13
CA ALA A 39 4.50 21.66 13.38
C ALA A 39 3.70 21.71 14.69
N ARG A 40 2.53 21.05 14.73
CA ARG A 40 1.69 20.96 15.93
C ARG A 40 1.09 19.58 16.09
N VAL A 41 1.20 19.02 17.29
CA VAL A 41 0.60 17.72 17.62
C VAL A 41 -0.86 17.90 18.03
N GLN A 42 -1.74 17.13 17.42
CA GLN A 42 -3.15 17.05 17.79
C GLN A 42 -3.39 16.05 18.93
N PRO A 43 -4.49 16.17 19.69
CA PRO A 43 -4.80 15.24 20.80
C PRO A 43 -4.89 13.76 20.40
N ASP A 44 -5.16 13.46 19.13
CA ASP A 44 -5.20 12.10 18.57
C ASP A 44 -3.82 11.56 18.13
N GLY A 45 -2.75 12.33 18.36
CA GLY A 45 -1.38 11.98 18.00
C GLY A 45 -0.99 12.30 16.55
N LYS A 46 -1.92 12.82 15.73
CA LYS A 46 -1.60 13.34 14.39
C LYS A 46 -0.79 14.64 14.49
N VAL A 47 -0.12 15.00 13.41
CA VAL A 47 0.78 16.16 13.36
C VAL A 47 0.39 17.04 12.20
N LEU A 48 0.06 18.30 12.46
CA LEU A 48 -0.05 19.30 11.41
C LEU A 48 1.33 19.86 11.10
N ILE A 49 1.66 20.03 9.82
CA ILE A 49 2.88 20.71 9.38
C ILE A 49 2.49 21.88 8.45
N GLY A 50 3.17 23.01 8.64
CA GLY A 50 3.00 24.23 7.85
C GLY A 50 4.34 24.79 7.39
N GLY A 51 4.41 25.35 6.18
CA GLY A 51 5.61 26.00 5.67
C GLY A 51 5.54 26.31 4.18
N ASN A 52 6.67 26.73 3.59
CA ASN A 52 6.79 26.93 2.14
C ASN A 52 7.05 25.60 1.41
N PHE A 53 6.02 24.80 1.17
CA PHE A 53 6.13 23.56 0.39
C PHE A 53 4.94 23.36 -0.55
N MET A 54 5.13 22.53 -1.58
CA MET A 54 4.08 22.23 -2.57
C MET A 54 3.68 20.75 -2.60
N GLU A 55 4.45 19.91 -1.94
CA GLU A 55 4.29 18.46 -1.98
C GLU A 55 4.78 17.88 -0.66
N VAL A 56 4.04 16.93 -0.08
CA VAL A 56 4.42 16.14 1.10
C VAL A 56 4.21 14.67 0.76
N ASN A 57 5.27 13.86 0.81
CA ASN A 57 5.23 12.41 0.54
C ASN A 57 4.60 12.05 -0.82
N GLY A 58 4.77 12.91 -1.84
CA GLY A 58 4.15 12.71 -3.15
C GLY A 58 2.68 13.14 -3.27
N PHE A 59 2.08 13.68 -2.20
CA PHE A 59 0.77 14.31 -2.20
C PHE A 59 0.93 15.81 -2.42
N ALA A 60 0.08 16.39 -3.29
CA ALA A 60 0.03 17.83 -3.45
C ALA A 60 -0.40 18.46 -2.12
N ALA A 61 0.40 19.41 -1.63
CA ALA A 61 0.18 20.07 -0.35
C ALA A 61 0.72 21.49 -0.44
N SER A 62 -0.16 22.49 -0.46
CA SER A 62 0.22 23.89 -0.71
C SER A 62 0.55 24.61 0.60
N GLY A 63 1.59 24.14 1.30
CA GLY A 63 2.10 24.76 2.52
C GLY A 63 1.39 24.38 3.82
N LEU A 64 0.41 23.47 3.78
CA LEU A 64 -0.19 22.84 4.94
C LEU A 64 -0.45 21.36 4.66
N ALA A 65 -0.14 20.48 5.61
CA ALA A 65 -0.50 19.06 5.55
C ALA A 65 -0.73 18.50 6.96
N ARG A 66 -1.47 17.40 7.06
CA ARG A 66 -1.57 16.60 8.27
C ARG A 66 -0.88 15.26 8.07
N LEU A 67 -0.15 14.81 9.08
CA LEU A 67 0.53 13.54 9.15
C LEU A 67 -0.10 12.67 10.23
N ASN A 68 -0.17 11.37 10.00
CA ASN A 68 -0.50 10.37 11.00
C ASN A 68 0.68 10.18 11.97
N PRO A 69 0.48 9.52 13.13
CA PRO A 69 1.56 9.26 14.10
C PRO A 69 2.77 8.50 13.54
N ASP A 70 2.56 7.75 12.45
CA ASP A 70 3.60 7.01 11.73
C ASP A 70 4.34 7.86 10.68
N GLY A 71 3.92 9.12 10.45
CA GLY A 71 4.50 10.04 9.47
C GLY A 71 3.89 9.99 8.08
N SER A 72 2.89 9.13 7.85
CA SER A 72 2.16 9.09 6.58
C SER A 72 1.23 10.30 6.44
N VAL A 73 0.95 10.76 5.21
CA VAL A 73 0.00 11.87 5.01
C VAL A 73 -1.40 11.39 5.35
N ASP A 74 -2.10 12.14 6.21
CA ASP A 74 -3.51 11.92 6.49
C ASP A 74 -4.37 12.42 5.33
N THR A 75 -4.71 11.49 4.44
CA THR A 75 -5.52 11.77 3.24
C THR A 75 -6.97 12.14 3.53
N SER A 76 -7.45 11.96 4.77
CA SER A 76 -8.76 12.46 5.19
C SER A 76 -8.76 13.97 5.48
N PHE A 77 -7.59 14.59 5.55
CA PHE A 77 -7.44 16.02 5.75
C PHE A 77 -7.54 16.77 4.41
N SER A 78 -8.61 17.53 4.24
CA SER A 78 -9.07 18.17 3.00
C SER A 78 -8.26 19.41 2.56
N GLY A 79 -6.99 19.56 2.95
CA GLY A 79 -6.21 20.78 2.68
C GLY A 79 -5.15 20.62 1.59
N PRO A 80 -5.42 21.06 0.32
CA PRO A 80 -4.36 21.80 -0.40
C PRO A 80 -4.78 22.87 -1.43
N ASP A 81 -6.04 22.99 -1.87
CA ASP A 81 -6.35 23.83 -3.05
C ASP A 81 -6.54 25.34 -2.73
N PHE A 82 -6.72 25.71 -1.47
CA PHE A 82 -6.97 27.10 -1.07
C PHE A 82 -5.72 27.93 -0.78
N PHE A 83 -4.55 27.29 -0.66
CA PHE A 83 -3.28 27.93 -0.27
C PHE A 83 -2.29 28.09 -1.44
N SER A 84 -2.70 27.80 -2.68
CA SER A 84 -1.86 27.97 -3.87
C SER A 84 -2.25 29.19 -4.70
N PHE A 85 -1.27 29.95 -5.20
CA PHE A 85 -1.46 31.01 -6.18
C PHE A 85 -0.40 30.92 -7.29
N ASN A 86 -0.79 30.80 -8.56
CA ASN A 86 0.12 30.67 -9.71
C ASN A 86 1.20 29.57 -9.54
N GLY A 87 0.87 28.48 -8.83
CA GLY A 87 1.84 27.40 -8.56
C GLY A 87 2.87 27.72 -7.48
N LEU A 88 2.65 28.75 -6.66
CA LEU A 88 3.38 29.01 -5.42
C LEU A 88 2.51 28.61 -4.22
N GLY A 89 3.07 27.86 -3.26
CA GLY A 89 2.41 27.53 -2.00
C GLY A 89 2.39 28.72 -1.02
N ALA A 90 1.52 28.68 -0.01
CA ALA A 90 1.49 29.65 1.08
C ALA A 90 2.66 29.44 2.04
N ASP A 91 3.15 30.52 2.66
CA ASP A 91 4.10 30.43 3.77
C ASP A 91 3.32 30.32 5.08
N VAL A 92 3.04 29.10 5.54
CA VAL A 92 2.41 28.90 6.85
C VAL A 92 3.48 28.96 7.94
N THR A 93 3.36 29.91 8.85
CA THR A 93 4.35 30.24 9.89
C THR A 93 3.86 29.89 11.29
N SER A 94 2.54 29.84 11.53
CA SER A 94 1.99 29.47 12.84
C SER A 94 0.69 28.68 12.70
N ILE A 95 0.50 27.71 13.61
CA ILE A 95 -0.69 26.86 13.72
C ILE A 95 -1.09 26.82 15.20
N VAL A 96 -2.37 27.04 15.49
CA VAL A 96 -2.93 26.87 16.84
C VAL A 96 -4.20 26.04 16.80
N LEU A 97 -4.30 25.11 17.75
CA LEU A 97 -5.45 24.23 17.93
C LEU A 97 -6.44 24.87 18.90
N GLN A 98 -7.71 24.94 18.51
CA GLN A 98 -8.79 25.35 19.39
C GLN A 98 -9.35 24.16 20.16
N SER A 99 -9.94 24.43 21.34
CA SER A 99 -10.52 23.40 22.22
C SER A 99 -11.73 22.68 21.61
N ASP A 100 -12.37 23.27 20.60
CA ASP A 100 -13.47 22.66 19.83
C ASP A 100 -13.00 21.82 18.63
N GLY A 101 -11.67 21.63 18.49
CA GLY A 101 -11.06 20.86 17.41
C GLY A 101 -10.81 21.64 16.12
N LYS A 102 -11.21 22.92 16.04
CA LYS A 102 -10.88 23.78 14.89
C LYS A 102 -9.40 24.17 14.90
N ILE A 103 -8.89 24.53 13.72
CA ILE A 103 -7.47 24.81 13.50
C ILE A 103 -7.32 26.23 12.97
N LEU A 104 -6.53 27.06 13.64
CA LEU A 104 -6.10 28.36 13.14
C LEU A 104 -4.76 28.21 12.44
N VAL A 105 -4.63 28.79 11.25
CA VAL A 105 -3.43 28.74 10.42
C VAL A 105 -3.07 30.16 10.01
N ALA A 106 -1.84 30.60 10.28
CA ALA A 106 -1.33 31.93 9.97
C ALA A 106 -0.11 31.90 9.04
N GLY A 107 0.10 33.01 8.34
CA GLY A 107 1.26 33.19 7.48
C GLY A 107 1.03 34.18 6.34
N SER A 108 1.83 34.04 5.28
CA SER A 108 1.58 34.73 4.00
C SER A 108 0.64 33.86 3.15
N ILE A 109 -0.64 33.87 3.52
CA ILE A 109 -1.68 33.00 2.96
C ILE A 109 -2.43 33.70 1.81
N PHE A 110 -2.45 33.10 0.62
CA PHE A 110 -3.19 33.59 -0.54
C PHE A 110 -4.71 33.29 -0.47
N GLY A 111 -5.55 34.14 -1.07
CA GLY A 111 -6.99 33.89 -1.19
C GLY A 111 -7.36 33.17 -2.49
N ALA A 112 -8.37 32.29 -2.45
CA ALA A 112 -8.91 31.58 -3.63
C ALA A 112 -9.53 32.50 -4.70
N ASP A 113 -9.77 33.77 -4.37
CA ASP A 113 -10.31 34.82 -5.23
C ASP A 113 -9.24 35.69 -5.90
N GLY A 114 -7.96 35.35 -5.75
CA GLY A 114 -6.85 36.13 -6.32
C GLY A 114 -6.55 37.43 -5.57
N GLY A 115 -7.10 37.63 -4.37
CA GLY A 115 -6.76 38.75 -3.48
C GLY A 115 -5.45 38.53 -2.70
N PHE A 116 -4.69 39.61 -2.49
CA PHE A 116 -3.43 39.61 -1.74
C PHE A 116 -3.62 39.23 -0.26
N ASN A 117 -2.77 38.33 0.26
CA ASN A 117 -2.45 38.00 1.66
C ASN A 117 -3.56 38.18 2.71
N ARG A 118 -4.24 37.09 3.08
CA ARG A 118 -5.31 37.09 4.13
C ARG A 118 -4.78 36.90 5.55
N GLY A 119 -3.49 36.63 5.74
CA GLY A 119 -2.79 36.57 7.04
C GLY A 119 -3.14 35.36 7.93
N VAL A 120 -4.42 34.99 8.04
CA VAL A 120 -4.92 33.94 8.92
C VAL A 120 -6.19 33.29 8.37
N ARG A 121 -6.38 31.99 8.65
CA ARG A 121 -7.58 31.21 8.32
C ARG A 121 -7.97 30.30 9.49
N ARG A 122 -9.26 29.99 9.60
CA ARG A 122 -9.77 28.93 10.48
C ARG A 122 -10.28 27.76 9.63
N LEU A 123 -9.88 26.56 10.01
CA LEU A 123 -10.27 25.29 9.39
C LEU A 123 -11.07 24.44 10.38
N ASN A 124 -11.95 23.61 9.84
CA ASN A 124 -12.61 22.53 10.54
C ASN A 124 -11.59 21.40 10.85
N PRO A 125 -11.92 20.45 11.75
CA PRO A 125 -11.03 19.34 12.10
C PRO A 125 -10.62 18.47 10.90
N ASP A 126 -11.42 18.44 9.84
CA ASP A 126 -11.15 17.73 8.59
C ASP A 126 -10.28 18.54 7.60
N GLY A 127 -9.84 19.75 7.95
CA GLY A 127 -9.04 20.62 7.09
C GLY A 127 -9.83 21.47 6.09
N SER A 128 -11.15 21.32 6.01
CA SER A 128 -12.00 22.21 5.21
C SER A 128 -12.05 23.62 5.84
N LEU A 129 -12.22 24.65 5.01
CA LEU A 129 -12.35 26.02 5.50
C LEU A 129 -13.62 26.16 6.37
N ASP A 130 -13.52 26.82 7.52
CA ASP A 130 -14.70 27.16 8.31
C ASP A 130 -15.38 28.41 7.74
N PRO A 131 -16.56 28.30 7.10
CA PRO A 131 -17.24 29.44 6.48
C PRO A 131 -17.83 30.42 7.50
N THR A 132 -17.92 30.04 8.78
CA THR A 132 -18.47 30.89 9.84
C THR A 132 -17.44 31.86 10.42
N TRP A 133 -16.18 31.75 10.02
CA TRP A 133 -15.08 32.58 10.50
C TRP A 133 -14.49 33.39 9.36
N THR A 134 -14.63 34.71 9.42
CA THR A 134 -14.27 35.56 8.27
C THR A 134 -13.45 36.76 8.70
N ILE A 135 -12.29 36.91 8.06
CA ILE A 135 -11.48 38.12 8.14
C ILE A 135 -11.56 38.86 6.80
N THR A 136 -11.83 40.17 6.86
CA THR A 136 -11.93 41.04 5.69
C THR A 136 -10.93 42.19 5.81
N ASN A 137 -10.30 42.58 4.70
CA ASN A 137 -9.37 43.72 4.62
C ASN A 137 -8.09 43.60 5.47
N PHE A 138 -7.63 42.39 5.76
CA PHE A 138 -6.32 42.16 6.36
C PHE A 138 -5.24 42.12 5.27
N GLN A 139 -4.12 42.83 5.48
CA GLN A 139 -2.98 42.85 4.56
C GLN A 139 -1.65 42.81 5.32
N GLY A 140 -0.87 41.76 5.04
CA GLY A 140 0.48 41.55 5.56
C GLY A 140 0.68 40.13 6.09
N GLY A 141 1.92 39.80 6.46
CA GLY A 141 2.32 38.46 6.90
C GLY A 141 2.22 38.32 8.41
N VAL A 142 1.50 37.30 8.88
CA VAL A 142 1.46 36.92 10.29
C VAL A 142 2.64 36.01 10.56
N TYR A 143 3.48 36.33 11.55
CA TYR A 143 4.57 35.45 11.96
C TYR A 143 4.14 34.51 13.06
N ASP A 144 3.29 34.99 13.98
CA ASP A 144 2.74 34.16 15.04
C ASP A 144 1.32 34.56 15.48
N LEU A 145 0.58 33.61 16.05
CA LEU A 145 -0.72 33.82 16.67
C LEU A 145 -0.91 32.96 17.92
N ASP A 146 -1.74 33.44 18.84
CA ASP A 146 -2.09 32.70 20.06
C ASP A 146 -3.52 33.03 20.54
N LEU A 147 -4.08 32.19 21.42
CA LEU A 147 -5.43 32.28 21.93
C LEU A 147 -5.47 32.92 23.33
N GLN A 148 -6.37 33.90 23.50
CA GLN A 148 -6.73 34.37 24.84
C GLN A 148 -7.69 33.39 25.53
N PRO A 149 -7.75 33.40 26.88
CA PRO A 149 -8.68 32.55 27.65
C PRO A 149 -10.16 32.73 27.28
N ASP A 150 -10.55 33.87 26.72
CA ASP A 150 -11.90 34.16 26.24
C ASP A 150 -12.18 33.68 24.79
N GLY A 151 -11.20 33.02 24.16
CA GLY A 151 -11.28 32.50 22.79
C GLY A 151 -10.97 33.52 21.69
N LYS A 152 -10.62 34.77 22.05
CA LYS A 152 -10.13 35.76 21.07
C LYS A 152 -8.72 35.39 20.58
N VAL A 153 -8.39 35.83 19.36
CA VAL A 153 -7.12 35.48 18.70
C VAL A 153 -6.21 36.71 18.68
N ILE A 154 -4.98 36.58 19.16
CA ILE A 154 -3.93 37.60 19.01
C ILE A 154 -3.07 37.26 17.81
N LEU A 155 -2.81 38.24 16.96
CA LEU A 155 -1.94 38.12 15.79
C LEU A 155 -0.73 39.02 15.95
N GLY A 156 0.46 38.47 15.68
CA GLY A 156 1.73 39.17 15.62
C GLY A 156 2.34 39.06 14.22
N GLY A 157 2.79 40.16 13.64
CA GLY A 157 3.47 40.09 12.36
C GLY A 157 3.96 41.42 11.80
N SER A 158 3.94 41.51 10.48
CA SER A 158 4.27 42.71 9.71
C SER A 158 3.10 43.08 8.81
N PHE A 159 2.32 44.09 9.21
CA PHE A 159 1.10 44.53 8.52
C PHE A 159 1.13 46.05 8.28
N SER A 160 0.60 46.53 7.15
CA SER A 160 0.64 47.96 6.82
C SER A 160 -0.54 48.37 5.91
N PRO A 161 -1.28 49.45 6.23
CA PRO A 161 -1.89 49.80 7.53
C PRO A 161 -3.43 49.74 7.47
N ASN A 162 -4.10 49.02 8.39
CA ASN A 162 -5.51 49.23 8.82
C ASN A 162 -5.85 48.26 9.99
N PRO A 163 -6.47 48.64 11.13
CA PRO A 163 -6.92 49.98 11.55
C PRO A 163 -6.14 50.67 12.68
N THR A 164 -5.37 50.01 13.55
CA THR A 164 -4.87 50.68 14.77
C THR A 164 -3.43 50.36 15.22
N ALA A 165 -2.79 49.31 14.70
CA ALA A 165 -1.38 49.05 14.97
C ALA A 165 -0.69 48.26 13.83
N PRO A 166 0.58 48.55 13.52
CA PRO A 166 1.29 48.00 12.35
C PRO A 166 1.83 46.56 12.54
N ASN A 167 1.65 45.94 13.71
CA ASN A 167 2.33 44.67 14.00
C ASN A 167 1.64 43.72 15.00
N THR A 168 0.65 44.19 15.79
CA THR A 168 -0.12 43.36 16.74
C THR A 168 -1.60 43.71 16.65
N VAL A 169 -2.47 42.71 16.49
CA VAL A 169 -3.93 42.89 16.35
C VAL A 169 -4.69 41.79 17.10
N ARG A 170 -5.89 42.09 17.58
CA ARG A 170 -6.81 41.09 18.13
C ARG A 170 -8.03 40.87 17.24
N LEU A 171 -8.44 39.61 17.11
CA LEU A 171 -9.69 39.20 16.48
C LEU A 171 -10.67 38.65 17.53
N ASN A 172 -11.96 38.88 17.30
CA ASN A 172 -13.05 38.23 18.01
C ASN A 172 -13.15 36.74 17.62
N THR A 173 -13.94 35.98 18.38
CA THR A 173 -14.17 34.53 18.15
C THR A 173 -14.79 34.20 16.79
N ASP A 174 -15.39 35.18 16.11
CA ASP A 174 -15.98 35.10 14.76
C ASP A 174 -15.01 35.55 13.64
N GLY A 175 -13.80 36.01 14.00
CA GLY A 175 -12.76 36.45 13.06
C GLY A 175 -12.80 37.93 12.71
N THR A 176 -13.77 38.68 13.21
CA THR A 176 -13.83 40.14 13.04
C THR A 176 -12.78 40.85 13.91
N PHE A 177 -12.29 42.01 13.50
CA PHE A 177 -11.35 42.80 14.29
C PHE A 177 -11.98 43.28 15.61
N ASP A 178 -11.25 43.12 16.71
CA ASP A 178 -11.61 43.72 18.00
C ASP A 178 -10.96 45.09 18.15
N PHE A 179 -11.70 46.14 17.78
CA PHE A 179 -11.23 47.54 17.86
C PHE A 179 -11.09 48.07 19.29
N SER A 180 -11.55 47.33 20.31
CA SER A 180 -11.29 47.69 21.71
C SER A 180 -9.84 47.41 22.14
N PHE A 181 -9.11 46.60 21.36
CA PHE A 181 -7.71 46.30 21.58
C PHE A 181 -6.82 47.37 20.96
N THR A 182 -6.14 48.17 21.79
CA THR A 182 -5.34 49.32 21.32
C THR A 182 -3.87 49.21 21.71
N PRO A 183 -3.08 48.36 21.01
CA PRO A 183 -1.66 48.22 21.27
C PRO A 183 -0.87 49.45 20.79
N PRO A 184 0.32 49.71 21.37
CA PRO A 184 1.17 50.81 20.95
C PRO A 184 1.63 50.63 19.50
N ALA A 185 1.61 51.71 18.72
CA ALA A 185 2.09 51.68 17.34
C ALA A 185 3.64 51.68 17.31
N THR A 186 4.25 50.57 16.89
CA THR A 186 5.71 50.42 16.76
C THR A 186 6.10 50.01 15.34
N SER A 187 7.18 50.57 14.77
CA SER A 187 7.61 50.25 13.39
C SER A 187 8.37 48.91 13.25
N THR A 188 8.28 48.04 14.24
CA THR A 188 9.02 46.76 14.33
C THR A 188 8.07 45.60 14.18
N TRP A 189 8.33 44.68 13.26
CA TRP A 189 7.62 43.39 13.16
C TRP A 189 7.76 42.52 14.42
N VAL A 190 6.66 41.87 14.80
CA VAL A 190 6.62 40.85 15.86
C VAL A 190 7.20 39.55 15.30
N THR A 191 8.14 38.95 16.03
CA THR A 191 8.75 37.67 15.65
C THR A 191 8.06 36.50 16.34
N ASP A 192 7.60 36.71 17.58
CA ASP A 192 6.89 35.69 18.36
C ASP A 192 6.03 36.36 19.45
N LEU A 193 4.95 35.71 19.88
CA LEU A 193 4.11 36.18 20.98
C LEU A 193 3.54 35.02 21.80
N ALA A 194 3.15 35.31 23.05
CA ALA A 194 2.43 34.31 23.84
C ALA A 194 1.48 34.97 24.84
N VAL A 195 0.32 34.36 25.00
CA VAL A 195 -0.70 34.77 25.96
C VAL A 195 -0.48 34.05 27.29
N GLN A 196 -0.42 34.83 28.36
CA GLN A 196 -0.33 34.32 29.72
C GLN A 196 -1.72 33.87 30.23
N PRO A 197 -1.80 32.95 31.22
CA PRO A 197 -3.07 32.52 31.79
C PRO A 197 -3.95 33.64 32.37
N ASP A 198 -3.35 34.77 32.76
CA ASP A 198 -4.05 35.97 33.24
C ASP A 198 -4.56 36.89 32.11
N GLY A 199 -4.37 36.49 30.84
CA GLY A 199 -4.79 37.21 29.65
C GLY A 199 -3.80 38.27 29.16
N LYS A 200 -2.69 38.52 29.88
CA LYS A 200 -1.62 39.41 29.40
C LYS A 200 -0.86 38.77 28.23
N ILE A 201 -0.22 39.60 27.41
CA ILE A 201 0.38 39.17 26.15
C ILE A 201 1.85 39.58 26.16
N VAL A 202 2.76 38.62 26.13
CA VAL A 202 4.19 38.88 25.94
C VAL A 202 4.45 38.98 24.44
N VAL A 203 5.06 40.09 24.02
CA VAL A 203 5.31 40.39 22.61
C VAL A 203 6.81 40.48 22.38
N GLY A 204 7.32 39.55 21.56
CA GLY A 204 8.69 39.53 21.09
C GLY A 204 8.80 40.16 19.70
N THR A 205 9.79 41.02 19.53
CA THR A 205 10.08 41.65 18.24
C THR A 205 11.53 41.40 17.85
N ASN A 206 11.89 41.83 16.64
CA ASN A 206 13.27 41.81 16.20
C ASN A 206 14.20 42.80 16.93
N THR A 207 13.70 43.62 17.87
CA THR A 207 14.51 44.58 18.63
C THR A 207 14.22 44.62 20.13
N SER A 208 13.08 44.09 20.58
CA SER A 208 12.69 44.14 21.99
C SER A 208 11.70 43.06 22.40
N VAL A 209 11.59 42.83 23.70
CA VAL A 209 10.55 42.04 24.35
C VAL A 209 9.79 42.93 25.33
N GLY A 210 8.47 42.96 25.21
CA GLY A 210 7.57 43.72 26.08
C GLY A 210 6.34 42.93 26.47
N ARG A 211 5.48 43.50 27.31
CA ARG A 211 4.20 42.90 27.69
C ARG A 211 3.06 43.90 27.57
N LEU A 212 1.93 43.42 27.07
CA LEU A 212 0.66 44.12 27.00
C LEU A 212 -0.31 43.55 28.03
N ASN A 213 -1.20 44.39 28.54
CA ASN A 213 -2.37 43.96 29.28
C ASN A 213 -3.36 43.26 28.34
N ALA A 214 -4.36 42.61 28.92
CA ALA A 214 -5.41 41.92 28.16
C ALA A 214 -6.19 42.86 27.21
N ASP A 215 -6.20 44.18 27.44
CA ASP A 215 -6.83 45.18 26.56
C ASP A 215 -5.89 45.78 25.49
N GLY A 216 -4.63 45.33 25.45
CA GLY A 216 -3.62 45.83 24.53
C GLY A 216 -2.82 47.03 25.04
N SER A 217 -3.21 47.66 26.14
CA SER A 217 -2.39 48.72 26.75
C SER A 217 -1.04 48.17 27.25
N VAL A 218 -0.01 49.01 27.29
CA VAL A 218 1.33 48.60 27.77
C VAL A 218 1.28 48.22 29.25
N ASP A 219 1.80 47.04 29.61
CA ASP A 219 1.98 46.65 31.00
C ASP A 219 3.28 47.24 31.57
N ASN A 220 3.17 48.41 32.21
CA ASN A 220 4.30 49.11 32.82
C ASN A 220 4.93 48.36 34.02
N THR A 221 4.33 47.25 34.49
CA THR A 221 4.95 46.40 35.52
C THR A 221 5.97 45.41 34.95
N PHE A 222 6.03 45.28 33.63
CA PHE A 222 7.01 44.46 32.92
C PHE A 222 8.16 45.34 32.42
N THR A 223 9.37 45.05 32.89
CA THR A 223 10.59 45.70 32.45
C THR A 223 10.93 45.21 31.04
N ALA A 224 10.76 46.06 30.04
CA ALA A 224 11.07 45.72 28.66
C ALA A 224 12.56 45.39 28.48
N VAL A 225 12.84 44.46 27.58
CA VAL A 225 14.19 44.03 27.24
C VAL A 225 14.51 44.50 25.83
N ASN A 226 15.59 45.27 25.66
CA ASN A 226 15.98 45.84 24.36
C ASN A 226 16.89 44.88 23.58
N THR A 227 16.37 43.71 23.23
CA THR A 227 17.05 42.74 22.37
C THR A 227 16.08 42.11 21.38
N GLY A 228 16.57 41.79 20.19
CA GLY A 228 15.81 41.04 19.21
C GLY A 228 15.80 39.55 19.54
N ILE A 229 14.61 38.95 19.46
CA ILE A 229 14.42 37.52 19.71
C ILE A 229 13.93 36.80 18.46
N GLN A 230 14.14 35.48 18.42
CA GLN A 230 13.53 34.59 17.43
C GLN A 230 12.36 33.79 18.00
N GLY A 231 12.43 33.41 19.27
CA GLY A 231 11.37 32.66 19.94
C GLY A 231 11.25 33.03 21.42
N LEU A 232 10.07 32.80 21.98
CA LEU A 232 9.74 32.97 23.40
C LEU A 232 8.81 31.85 23.87
N GLN A 233 8.87 31.52 25.16
CA GLN A 233 7.95 30.55 25.75
C GLN A 233 7.64 30.89 27.20
N ILE A 234 6.37 30.82 27.59
CA ILE A 234 5.93 31.00 28.97
C ILE A 234 6.05 29.67 29.72
N ARG A 235 6.77 29.68 30.84
CA ARG A 235 6.86 28.52 31.73
C ARG A 235 5.63 28.41 32.63
N PRO A 236 5.33 27.22 33.19
CA PRO A 236 4.23 27.05 34.15
C PRO A 236 4.31 27.94 35.40
N ASP A 237 5.52 28.42 35.76
CA ASP A 237 5.75 29.36 36.87
C ASP A 237 5.54 30.83 36.47
N GLY A 238 5.13 31.10 35.23
CA GLY A 238 4.88 32.43 34.67
C GLY A 238 6.14 33.19 34.23
N LYS A 239 7.34 32.61 34.38
CA LYS A 239 8.57 33.18 33.83
C LYS A 239 8.61 33.03 32.30
N VAL A 240 9.37 33.90 31.64
CA VAL A 240 9.44 33.94 30.17
C VAL A 240 10.83 33.52 29.71
N LEU A 241 10.92 32.45 28.94
CA LEU A 241 12.13 32.09 28.21
C LEU A 241 12.17 32.87 26.90
N ILE A 242 13.35 33.36 26.53
CA ILE A 242 13.59 34.02 25.26
C ILE A 242 14.86 33.47 24.61
N VAL A 243 14.84 33.32 23.28
CA VAL A 243 15.98 32.83 22.47
C VAL A 243 16.21 33.72 21.26
N GLY A 244 17.43 33.74 20.74
CA GLY A 244 17.75 34.48 19.52
C GLY A 244 19.24 34.51 19.21
N ALA A 245 19.68 35.59 18.55
CA ALA A 245 21.09 35.82 18.21
C ALA A 245 21.84 36.65 19.27
N PHE A 246 21.17 37.11 20.32
CA PHE A 246 21.72 38.02 21.33
C PHE A 246 22.76 37.34 22.22
N THR A 247 23.81 38.06 22.62
CA THR A 247 24.86 37.54 23.51
C THR A 247 24.85 38.19 24.90
N ALA A 248 23.97 39.17 25.11
CA ALA A 248 23.79 39.84 26.39
C ALA A 248 22.36 40.39 26.54
N ILE A 249 21.88 40.46 27.78
CA ILE A 249 20.64 41.12 28.17
C ILE A 249 21.01 42.26 29.14
N ASN A 250 20.69 43.51 28.77
CA ASN A 250 21.01 44.69 29.58
C ASN A 250 22.49 44.73 30.03
N GLY A 251 23.41 44.33 29.15
CA GLY A 251 24.85 44.27 29.43
C GLY A 251 25.34 43.03 30.18
N THR A 252 24.44 42.16 30.67
CA THR A 252 24.80 40.88 31.30
C THR A 252 24.99 39.81 30.21
N PRO A 253 26.17 39.18 30.08
CA PRO A 253 26.40 38.13 29.10
C PRO A 253 25.48 36.92 29.31
N VAL A 254 24.92 36.39 28.22
CA VAL A 254 24.07 35.19 28.21
C VAL A 254 24.34 34.33 26.99
N GLY A 255 24.04 33.05 27.08
CA GLY A 255 24.32 32.03 26.07
C GLY A 255 23.33 31.97 24.90
N ARG A 256 22.80 33.12 24.42
CA ARG A 256 21.74 33.22 23.39
C ARG A 256 20.36 32.68 23.79
N ILE A 257 20.19 32.41 25.08
CA ILE A 257 18.94 32.09 25.76
C ILE A 257 18.94 32.82 27.11
N ALA A 258 17.78 33.32 27.54
CA ALA A 258 17.62 33.96 28.84
C ALA A 258 16.26 33.63 29.46
N LEU A 259 16.20 33.58 30.79
CA LEU A 259 14.97 33.47 31.55
C LEU A 259 14.66 34.81 32.20
N LEU A 260 13.47 35.34 31.94
CA LEU A 260 12.95 36.55 32.55
C LEU A 260 11.96 36.20 33.65
N ASN A 261 12.06 36.89 34.78
CA ASN A 261 11.06 36.86 35.82
C ASN A 261 9.72 37.41 35.31
N GLN A 262 8.64 37.16 36.04
CA GLN A 262 7.29 37.66 35.69
C GLN A 262 7.19 39.18 35.52
N ASN A 263 8.15 39.95 36.05
CA ASN A 263 8.24 41.40 35.90
C ASN A 263 9.21 41.85 34.78
N GLY A 264 9.67 40.93 33.92
CA GLY A 264 10.58 41.21 32.79
C GLY A 264 12.07 41.36 33.17
N THR A 265 12.42 41.33 34.45
CA THR A 265 13.83 41.37 34.88
C THR A 265 14.51 40.03 34.60
N LEU A 266 15.80 40.06 34.24
CA LEU A 266 16.60 38.85 34.02
C LEU A 266 16.68 38.02 35.32
N ASP A 267 16.46 36.71 35.22
CA ASP A 267 16.66 35.76 36.32
C ASP A 267 18.14 35.34 36.40
N PRO A 268 18.90 35.79 37.43
CA PRO A 268 20.31 35.47 37.55
C PRO A 268 20.59 34.01 37.94
N ALA A 269 19.58 33.26 38.40
CA ALA A 269 19.73 31.85 38.75
C ALA A 269 19.77 30.93 37.51
N PHE A 270 19.35 31.44 36.35
CA PHE A 270 19.34 30.67 35.10
C PHE A 270 20.73 30.68 34.45
N ASN A 271 21.41 29.53 34.50
CA ASN A 271 22.77 29.33 34.03
C ASN A 271 22.82 28.54 32.73
N ALA A 272 22.53 29.21 31.62
CA ALA A 272 22.71 28.68 30.27
C ALA A 272 24.19 28.51 29.83
N GLY A 273 25.12 28.94 30.68
CA GLY A 273 26.55 29.00 30.38
C GLY A 273 26.94 30.18 29.48
N ASN A 274 28.25 30.43 29.45
CA ASN A 274 28.91 31.47 28.65
C ASN A 274 30.19 30.84 28.07
N PRO A 275 30.22 30.50 26.77
CA PRO A 275 29.49 31.17 25.69
C PRO A 275 28.08 30.65 25.36
N GLY A 276 27.58 29.57 25.98
CA GLY A 276 26.29 28.96 25.59
C GLY A 276 26.32 28.40 24.18
N ALA A 277 25.24 28.55 23.41
CA ALA A 277 25.19 28.21 21.99
C ALA A 277 26.16 29.09 21.18
N ASP A 278 26.89 28.57 20.19
CA ASP A 278 27.83 29.35 19.36
C ASP A 278 27.16 30.19 18.25
N ASN A 279 25.92 29.88 17.92
CA ASN A 279 25.10 30.59 16.94
C ASN A 279 23.65 30.75 17.46
N TRP A 280 22.80 31.43 16.70
CA TRP A 280 21.42 31.72 17.08
C TRP A 280 20.61 30.46 17.47
N ILE A 281 19.74 30.63 18.46
CA ILE A 281 18.69 29.66 18.82
C ILE A 281 17.38 30.22 18.30
N GLY A 282 16.61 29.40 17.59
CA GLY A 282 15.34 29.78 16.97
C GLY A 282 14.15 29.40 17.83
N GLU A 283 14.14 28.17 18.32
CA GLU A 283 12.94 27.54 18.89
C GLU A 283 13.19 26.97 20.29
N ILE A 284 12.12 26.93 21.09
CA ILE A 284 12.09 26.38 22.45
C ILE A 284 10.93 25.40 22.58
N ALA A 285 11.18 24.23 23.17
CA ALA A 285 10.12 23.33 23.60
C ALA A 285 10.30 22.91 25.07
N LEU A 286 9.32 23.25 25.92
CA LEU A 286 9.28 22.88 27.32
C LEU A 286 8.73 21.46 27.52
N ARG A 287 9.52 20.62 28.19
CA ARG A 287 9.09 19.27 28.58
C ARG A 287 8.28 19.28 29.88
N PRO A 288 7.35 18.32 30.08
CA PRO A 288 6.63 18.15 31.34
C PRO A 288 7.53 17.93 32.56
N ASP A 289 8.75 17.43 32.37
CA ASP A 289 9.76 17.25 33.43
C ASP A 289 10.51 18.53 33.79
N GLY A 290 10.19 19.66 33.14
CA GLY A 290 10.80 20.97 33.36
C GLY A 290 12.10 21.21 32.58
N LYS A 291 12.56 20.25 31.77
CA LYS A 291 13.71 20.45 30.87
C LYS A 291 13.31 21.28 29.64
N ILE A 292 14.32 21.89 29.03
CA ILE A 292 14.18 22.86 27.94
C ILE A 292 14.91 22.30 26.72
N LEU A 293 14.17 21.92 25.68
CA LEU A 293 14.76 21.55 24.40
C LEU A 293 14.90 22.83 23.56
N VAL A 294 16.09 23.05 22.99
CA VAL A 294 16.38 24.20 22.13
C VAL A 294 16.90 23.74 20.78
N ALA A 295 16.58 24.51 19.74
CA ALA A 295 17.11 24.27 18.41
C ALA A 295 17.35 25.55 17.61
N GLY A 296 18.24 25.49 16.61
CA GLY A 296 18.51 26.62 15.72
C GLY A 296 19.74 26.43 14.84
N GLY A 297 20.56 27.48 14.71
CA GLY A 297 21.72 27.51 13.82
C GLY A 297 23.05 27.07 14.44
N PHE A 298 23.08 26.65 15.70
CA PHE A 298 24.31 26.38 16.48
C PHE A 298 24.93 25.00 16.22
N SER A 299 26.25 24.91 16.33
CA SER A 299 27.00 23.64 16.22
C SER A 299 27.70 23.27 17.53
N LEU A 300 27.76 24.21 18.48
CA LEU A 300 28.33 24.02 19.80
C LEU A 300 27.37 24.58 20.85
N TYR A 301 27.31 23.93 22.01
CA TYR A 301 26.69 24.49 23.21
C TYR A 301 27.64 24.30 24.39
N ASN A 302 28.09 25.40 25.01
CA ASN A 302 29.14 25.38 26.04
C ASN A 302 30.38 24.57 25.61
N ASN A 303 30.80 24.76 24.35
CA ASN A 303 31.91 24.06 23.69
C ASN A 303 31.71 22.54 23.50
N VAL A 304 30.52 22.00 23.77
CA VAL A 304 30.16 20.62 23.44
C VAL A 304 29.56 20.59 22.04
N SER A 305 30.02 19.66 21.20
CA SER A 305 29.46 19.45 19.86
C SER A 305 27.98 19.11 19.92
N ARG A 306 27.19 19.82 19.10
CA ARG A 306 25.76 19.63 18.93
C ARG A 306 25.39 19.69 17.46
N SER A 307 24.39 18.95 17.09
CA SER A 307 23.79 18.89 15.77
C SER A 307 22.53 19.74 15.74
N LYS A 308 22.69 21.04 16.02
CA LYS A 308 21.61 22.05 15.98
C LYS A 308 20.54 21.92 17.07
N THR A 309 20.59 20.90 17.92
CA THR A 309 19.69 20.75 19.08
C THR A 309 20.45 20.63 20.40
N ALA A 310 19.81 20.98 21.52
CA ALA A 310 20.36 20.74 22.85
C ALA A 310 19.23 20.61 23.88
N LEU A 311 19.43 19.76 24.87
CA LEU A 311 18.55 19.66 26.03
C LEU A 311 19.21 20.34 27.24
N LEU A 312 18.49 21.26 27.87
CA LEU A 312 18.92 21.97 29.08
C LEU A 312 18.05 21.53 30.26
N ASN A 313 18.63 21.53 31.45
CA ASN A 313 17.88 21.39 32.70
C ASN A 313 17.05 22.66 32.98
N ALA A 314 16.14 22.57 33.95
CA ALA A 314 15.26 23.68 34.33
C ALA A 314 16.00 24.95 34.79
N ASP A 315 17.26 24.80 35.23
CA ASP A 315 18.17 25.87 35.65
C ASP A 315 19.05 26.41 34.50
N GLY A 316 18.89 25.88 33.28
CA GLY A 316 19.65 26.28 32.08
C GLY A 316 20.92 25.47 31.82
N THR A 317 21.37 24.64 32.76
CA THR A 317 22.58 23.83 32.56
C THR A 317 22.39 22.78 31.47
N LEU A 318 23.43 22.51 30.68
CA LEU A 318 23.37 21.54 29.58
C LEU A 318 23.23 20.10 30.10
N ASP A 319 22.26 19.35 29.60
CA ASP A 319 22.11 17.92 29.86
C ASP A 319 23.12 17.12 29.02
N GLY A 320 24.13 16.56 29.69
CA GLY A 320 25.18 15.78 29.05
C GLY A 320 24.73 14.41 28.52
N SER A 321 23.55 13.91 28.91
CA SER A 321 23.05 12.60 28.48
C SER A 321 22.40 12.60 27.09
N PHE A 322 22.10 13.80 26.57
CA PHE A 322 21.44 14.00 25.28
C PHE A 322 22.38 13.69 24.11
N GLN A 323 21.94 12.79 23.23
CA GLN A 323 22.79 12.09 22.25
C GLN A 323 22.96 12.83 20.91
N ASP A 324 21.95 13.59 20.46
CA ASP A 324 21.96 14.46 19.25
C ASP A 324 22.68 13.87 18.01
N THR A 325 22.36 12.63 17.65
CA THR A 325 23.22 11.76 16.80
C THR A 325 23.03 11.91 15.28
N LEU A 326 22.52 13.02 14.76
CA LEU A 326 22.38 13.24 13.31
C LEU A 326 23.46 14.18 12.77
N PRO A 327 24.03 13.95 11.57
CA PRO A 327 24.91 14.91 10.93
C PRO A 327 24.06 15.96 10.18
N LEU A 328 23.35 16.83 10.90
CA LEU A 328 22.61 17.99 10.35
C LEU A 328 23.56 19.11 9.86
N ALA A 329 24.72 18.75 9.32
CA ALA A 329 25.88 19.63 9.19
C ALA A 329 25.66 20.86 8.30
N SER A 330 24.65 20.84 7.42
CA SER A 330 24.36 21.93 6.47
C SER A 330 22.94 22.53 6.57
N SER A 331 22.04 22.00 7.43
CA SER A 331 20.65 22.48 7.56
C SER A 331 20.44 23.37 8.79
N THR A 332 19.50 24.32 8.69
CA THR A 332 18.93 25.02 9.86
C THR A 332 17.69 24.28 10.35
N ILE A 333 17.50 24.24 11.67
CA ILE A 333 16.24 23.84 12.29
C ILE A 333 15.37 25.08 12.40
N ASN A 334 14.15 25.00 11.88
CA ASN A 334 13.18 26.09 11.92
C ASN A 334 12.14 25.89 13.02
N ASP A 335 11.87 24.64 13.42
CA ASP A 335 10.89 24.33 14.46
C ASP A 335 11.22 23.01 15.18
N VAL A 336 10.78 22.90 16.44
CA VAL A 336 10.85 21.69 17.26
C VAL A 336 9.58 21.53 18.07
N GLU A 337 8.91 20.39 17.88
CA GLU A 337 7.63 20.10 18.54
C GLU A 337 7.72 18.82 19.37
N LEU A 338 7.29 18.87 20.62
CA LEU A 338 7.32 17.74 21.56
C LEU A 338 6.10 16.83 21.38
N LEU A 339 6.34 15.52 21.49
CA LEU A 339 5.32 14.49 21.56
C LEU A 339 4.94 14.19 23.02
N PRO A 340 3.74 13.62 23.28
CA PRO A 340 3.30 13.27 24.64
C PRO A 340 4.24 12.33 25.40
N ASP A 341 5.07 11.55 24.69
CA ASP A 341 6.06 10.63 25.24
C ASP A 341 7.48 11.20 25.32
N ASN A 342 7.64 12.52 25.17
CA ASN A 342 8.89 13.28 25.13
C ASN A 342 9.79 13.03 23.91
N ARG A 343 9.36 12.22 22.93
CA ARG A 343 9.96 12.28 21.59
C ARG A 343 9.70 13.65 20.98
N PHE A 344 10.38 13.99 19.89
CA PHE A 344 10.18 15.29 19.25
C PHE A 344 10.33 15.23 17.74
N TYR A 345 9.62 16.14 17.07
CA TYR A 345 9.80 16.45 15.67
C TYR A 345 10.72 17.64 15.49
N VAL A 346 11.40 17.67 14.35
CA VAL A 346 12.24 18.79 13.93
C VAL A 346 11.87 19.15 12.49
N GLY A 347 11.49 20.40 12.28
CA GLY A 347 11.36 21.00 10.95
C GLY A 347 12.71 21.53 10.47
N ILE A 348 13.16 21.14 9.28
CA ILE A 348 14.43 21.62 8.69
C ILE A 348 14.23 22.29 7.33
N SER A 349 15.14 23.19 6.96
CA SER A 349 15.26 23.67 5.58
C SER A 349 15.76 22.54 4.68
N ALA A 350 15.04 22.25 3.58
CA ALA A 350 15.33 21.10 2.73
C ALA A 350 16.79 21.09 2.23
N GLN A 351 17.49 20.00 2.55
CA GLN A 351 18.79 19.63 1.95
C GLN A 351 18.56 18.46 0.98
N ALA A 352 19.49 18.27 0.04
CA ALA A 352 19.39 17.26 -1.02
C ALA A 352 19.22 15.80 -0.52
N ASP A 353 19.52 15.54 0.77
CA ASP A 353 19.70 14.20 1.32
C ASP A 353 18.77 13.85 2.51
N LEU A 354 17.98 14.79 3.05
CA LEU A 354 17.06 14.58 4.19
C LEU A 354 15.68 15.20 3.94
N GLY A 355 14.62 14.49 4.34
CA GLY A 355 13.25 15.03 4.38
C GLY A 355 13.12 16.14 5.43
N PRO A 356 12.30 17.19 5.23
CA PRO A 356 12.30 18.36 6.10
C PRO A 356 11.49 18.23 7.39
N ALA A 357 11.00 17.03 7.72
CA ALA A 357 10.45 16.70 9.03
C ALA A 357 11.11 15.41 9.52
N LEU A 358 11.80 15.47 10.66
CA LEU A 358 12.53 14.34 11.26
C LEU A 358 12.00 14.07 12.67
N ARG A 359 11.99 12.81 13.11
CA ARG A 359 11.62 12.41 14.49
C ARG A 359 12.84 11.91 15.26
N PHE A 360 12.86 12.21 16.54
CA PHE A 360 13.91 11.83 17.47
C PHE A 360 13.30 11.22 18.74
N GLY A 361 14.06 10.31 19.35
CA GLY A 361 13.83 9.78 20.68
C GLY A 361 13.93 10.84 21.77
N ALA A 362 13.35 10.59 22.94
CA ALA A 362 13.39 11.53 24.07
C ALA A 362 14.80 11.88 24.56
N ASN A 363 15.78 11.02 24.31
CA ASN A 363 17.20 11.22 24.61
C ASN A 363 17.99 11.91 23.47
N GLY A 364 17.32 12.32 22.38
CA GLY A 364 17.95 12.95 21.22
C GLY A 364 18.56 11.98 20.22
N SER A 365 18.36 10.67 20.36
CA SER A 365 18.73 9.72 19.31
C SER A 365 17.79 9.86 18.12
N TYR A 366 18.32 9.79 16.90
CA TYR A 366 17.49 9.70 15.70
C TYR A 366 16.52 8.51 15.76
N ASP A 367 15.27 8.68 15.33
CA ASP A 367 14.30 7.59 15.20
C ASP A 367 14.22 7.11 13.74
N PRO A 368 14.96 6.04 13.37
CA PRO A 368 15.02 5.57 11.98
C PRO A 368 13.70 4.93 11.51
N ALA A 369 12.75 4.65 12.41
CA ALA A 369 11.42 4.15 12.05
C ALA A 369 10.53 5.21 11.38
N PHE A 370 11.04 6.45 11.23
CA PHE A 370 10.30 7.61 10.73
C PHE A 370 10.86 8.20 9.40
N ALA A 371 11.71 7.50 8.63
CA ALA A 371 12.29 8.01 7.36
C ALA A 371 12.39 6.96 6.21
N PRO A 372 12.47 7.36 4.91
CA PRO A 372 11.95 6.62 3.75
C PRO A 372 12.94 5.76 2.95
N VAL A 373 12.41 4.70 2.35
CA VAL A 373 13.08 3.73 1.44
C VAL A 373 13.31 4.29 0.02
N VAL A 374 14.55 4.11 -0.46
CA VAL A 374 15.23 4.57 -1.70
C VAL A 374 14.94 6.01 -2.15
N THR A 375 15.78 6.97 -1.73
CA THR A 375 15.73 8.37 -2.20
C THR A 375 16.71 8.66 -3.34
N ARG A 376 16.24 9.54 -4.26
CA ARG A 376 16.89 10.18 -5.43
C ARG A 376 16.83 9.44 -6.77
N ASN A 377 15.98 9.94 -7.69
CA ASN A 377 15.98 9.74 -9.17
C ASN A 377 16.15 8.31 -9.71
N GLY A 378 16.11 7.33 -8.82
CA GLY A 378 16.79 6.09 -9.05
C GLY A 378 15.89 5.01 -9.60
N LYS A 379 16.35 4.30 -10.62
CA LYS A 379 15.64 3.17 -11.22
C LYS A 379 16.07 1.90 -10.50
N VAL A 380 15.14 1.16 -9.92
CA VAL A 380 15.42 -0.23 -9.51
C VAL A 380 15.40 -1.09 -10.76
N ASN A 381 16.57 -1.61 -11.14
CA ASN A 381 16.78 -2.38 -12.36
C ASN A 381 16.47 -3.86 -12.14
N ARG A 382 16.76 -4.39 -10.95
CA ARG A 382 16.58 -5.80 -10.60
C ARG A 382 16.17 -5.94 -9.14
N LEU A 383 15.23 -6.86 -8.89
CA LEU A 383 14.83 -7.32 -7.57
C LEU A 383 14.97 -8.83 -7.48
N LEU A 384 15.41 -9.33 -6.34
CA LEU A 384 15.44 -10.76 -6.02
C LEU A 384 15.06 -10.96 -4.55
N GLU A 385 14.26 -11.98 -4.28
CA GLU A 385 14.05 -12.50 -2.94
C GLU A 385 15.13 -13.56 -2.62
N GLN A 386 15.67 -13.49 -1.40
CA GLN A 386 16.58 -14.50 -0.84
C GLN A 386 15.81 -15.60 -0.11
N PRO A 387 16.40 -16.80 0.08
CA PRO A 387 15.74 -17.88 0.82
C PRO A 387 15.31 -17.54 2.25
N ASP A 388 15.88 -16.49 2.85
CA ASP A 388 15.52 -15.96 4.17
C ASP A 388 14.49 -14.81 4.09
N HIS A 389 13.81 -14.66 2.95
CA HIS A 389 12.82 -13.61 2.65
C HIS A 389 13.35 -12.18 2.63
N LYS A 390 14.68 -11.99 2.72
CA LYS A 390 15.29 -10.68 2.46
C LYS A 390 15.23 -10.34 0.98
N ILE A 391 15.19 -9.04 0.67
CA ILE A 391 15.05 -8.54 -0.70
C ILE A 391 16.34 -7.85 -1.11
N LEU A 392 16.95 -8.30 -2.19
CA LEU A 392 18.04 -7.58 -2.85
C LEU A 392 17.48 -6.65 -3.91
N ALA A 393 17.85 -5.38 -3.81
CA ALA A 393 17.58 -4.37 -4.82
C ALA A 393 18.89 -3.95 -5.47
N ALA A 394 18.94 -4.04 -6.80
CA ALA A 394 20.03 -3.51 -7.60
C ALA A 394 19.48 -2.46 -8.58
N GLY A 395 20.17 -1.34 -8.70
CA GLY A 395 19.67 -0.25 -9.52
C GLY A 395 20.58 0.96 -9.59
N ASP A 396 20.04 2.01 -10.16
CA ASP A 396 20.57 3.36 -10.13
C ASP A 396 20.06 4.00 -8.83
N PHE A 397 20.76 3.90 -7.71
CA PHE A 397 20.40 4.68 -6.51
C PHE A 397 21.62 4.86 -5.59
N PRO A 398 21.89 6.07 -5.06
CA PRO A 398 22.99 6.27 -4.13
C PRO A 398 22.65 5.85 -2.69
N LEU A 399 21.37 5.96 -2.31
CA LEU A 399 20.89 5.89 -0.93
C LEU A 399 19.68 4.96 -0.79
N VAL A 400 19.56 4.31 0.37
CA VAL A 400 18.37 3.62 0.84
C VAL A 400 18.17 3.99 2.31
N ASN A 401 17.01 4.51 2.71
CA ASN A 401 16.77 5.02 4.08
C ASN A 401 17.79 6.08 4.51
N GLY A 402 18.25 6.93 3.58
CA GLY A 402 19.31 7.91 3.85
C GLY A 402 20.71 7.29 4.08
N VAL A 403 20.82 5.96 4.08
CA VAL A 403 22.09 5.23 4.22
C VAL A 403 22.66 4.94 2.83
N ARG A 404 23.95 5.23 2.66
CA ARG A 404 24.65 4.96 1.41
C ARG A 404 24.67 3.46 1.11
N ARG A 405 24.24 3.12 -0.12
CA ARG A 405 24.21 1.76 -0.66
C ARG A 405 24.69 1.65 -2.12
N ASN A 406 24.88 2.79 -2.82
CA ASN A 406 25.47 2.89 -4.17
C ASN A 406 25.07 1.76 -5.12
N GLY A 407 23.79 1.64 -5.43
CA GLY A 407 23.27 0.76 -6.47
C GLY A 407 23.05 -0.70 -6.06
N LEU A 408 23.36 -1.09 -4.82
CA LEU A 408 23.03 -2.40 -4.27
C LEU A 408 22.64 -2.31 -2.79
N ALA A 409 21.41 -2.71 -2.46
CA ALA A 409 20.93 -2.76 -1.09
C ALA A 409 20.25 -4.09 -0.80
N ARG A 410 20.31 -4.51 0.47
CA ARG A 410 19.48 -5.58 1.00
C ARG A 410 18.46 -5.00 1.95
N LEU A 411 17.21 -5.40 1.80
CA LEU A 411 16.10 -5.07 2.66
C LEU A 411 15.67 -6.33 3.42
N ASN A 412 15.14 -6.16 4.61
CA ASN A 412 14.44 -7.22 5.33
C ASN A 412 13.09 -7.50 4.66
N ALA A 413 12.41 -8.57 5.11
CA ALA A 413 11.10 -8.97 4.60
C ALA A 413 10.01 -7.91 4.83
N ASP A 414 10.19 -6.95 5.73
CA ASP A 414 9.28 -5.83 5.96
C ASP A 414 9.59 -4.60 5.08
N GLY A 415 10.69 -4.65 4.31
CA GLY A 415 11.16 -3.53 3.49
C GLY A 415 12.12 -2.58 4.19
N SER A 416 12.39 -2.77 5.49
CA SER A 416 13.42 -2.01 6.20
C SER A 416 14.82 -2.36 5.68
N LEU A 417 15.77 -1.40 5.71
CA LEU A 417 17.13 -1.64 5.27
C LEU A 417 17.84 -2.65 6.20
N ASP A 418 18.42 -3.71 5.63
CA ASP A 418 19.34 -4.58 6.35
C ASP A 418 20.70 -3.89 6.50
N THR A 419 20.96 -3.38 7.70
CA THR A 419 22.21 -2.67 8.00
C THR A 419 23.42 -3.59 8.11
N SER A 420 23.21 -4.92 8.28
CA SER A 420 24.29 -5.91 8.32
C SER A 420 24.91 -6.17 6.95
N PHE A 421 24.23 -5.78 5.87
CA PHE A 421 24.72 -5.86 4.52
C PHE A 421 25.30 -4.52 4.05
N VAL A 422 26.61 -4.46 3.88
CA VAL A 422 27.30 -3.29 3.34
C VAL A 422 28.15 -3.72 2.15
N PRO A 423 27.78 -3.36 0.90
CA PRO A 423 28.60 -3.70 -0.25
C PRO A 423 30.02 -3.13 -0.10
N TYR A 424 31.06 -3.91 -0.40
CA TYR A 424 32.45 -3.46 -0.20
C TYR A 424 32.82 -2.15 -0.94
N PHE A 425 32.09 -1.83 -2.02
CA PHE A 425 32.30 -0.62 -2.83
C PHE A 425 31.54 0.60 -2.29
N ASN A 426 30.81 0.48 -1.18
CA ASN A 426 29.93 1.52 -0.64
C ASN A 426 30.67 2.83 -0.31
N ASP A 427 31.94 2.74 0.09
CA ASP A 427 32.77 3.92 0.41
C ASP A 427 33.83 4.19 -0.66
N GLN A 428 33.96 3.29 -1.64
CA GLN A 428 35.04 3.33 -2.64
C GLN A 428 34.64 4.12 -3.90
N ILE A 429 33.35 4.16 -4.24
CA ILE A 429 32.87 4.74 -5.50
C ILE A 429 31.63 5.59 -5.21
N SER A 430 31.55 6.76 -5.85
CA SER A 430 30.44 7.71 -5.64
C SER A 430 29.09 7.22 -6.17
N TYR A 431 29.09 6.30 -7.13
CA TYR A 431 27.89 5.88 -7.85
C TYR A 431 28.13 4.61 -8.67
N VAL A 432 27.16 3.69 -8.67
CA VAL A 432 27.23 2.40 -9.38
C VAL A 432 25.88 2.13 -10.06
N LEU A 433 25.91 1.79 -11.34
CA LEU A 433 24.73 1.35 -12.09
C LEU A 433 24.59 -0.18 -11.97
N GLY A 434 23.82 -0.67 -11.00
CA GLY A 434 23.57 -2.11 -10.88
C GLY A 434 22.74 -2.63 -12.05
N VAL A 435 23.24 -3.60 -12.83
CA VAL A 435 22.56 -4.09 -14.04
C VAL A 435 22.07 -5.53 -13.89
N ALA A 436 22.92 -6.43 -13.38
CA ALA A 436 22.54 -7.82 -13.11
C ALA A 436 22.86 -8.21 -11.67
N VAL A 437 21.99 -9.05 -11.11
CA VAL A 437 22.17 -9.66 -9.79
C VAL A 437 21.67 -11.10 -9.86
N ALA A 438 22.36 -12.02 -9.19
CA ALA A 438 21.95 -13.41 -9.03
C ALA A 438 22.38 -13.98 -7.67
N LEU A 439 21.59 -14.92 -7.17
CA LEU A 439 21.80 -15.60 -5.90
C LEU A 439 22.40 -16.99 -6.12
N GLN A 440 23.33 -17.37 -5.25
CA GLN A 440 23.87 -18.72 -5.18
C GLN A 440 23.21 -19.49 -4.02
N PRO A 441 23.10 -20.84 -4.11
CA PRO A 441 22.53 -21.65 -3.03
C PRO A 441 23.25 -21.52 -1.69
N ASP A 442 24.53 -21.14 -1.70
CA ASP A 442 25.34 -20.92 -0.50
C ASP A 442 25.20 -19.51 0.11
N GLY A 443 24.26 -18.70 -0.41
CA GLY A 443 24.00 -17.35 0.07
C GLY A 443 24.92 -16.27 -0.50
N LYS A 444 25.88 -16.61 -1.38
CA LYS A 444 26.69 -15.61 -2.10
C LYS A 444 25.89 -14.90 -3.19
N ILE A 445 26.29 -13.67 -3.47
CA ILE A 445 25.60 -12.77 -4.40
C ILE A 445 26.52 -12.43 -5.56
N LEU A 446 26.12 -12.73 -6.79
CA LEU A 446 26.75 -12.20 -7.99
C LEU A 446 26.13 -10.85 -8.33
N PHE A 447 26.97 -9.86 -8.61
CA PHE A 447 26.55 -8.51 -8.95
C PHE A 447 27.38 -7.98 -10.12
N SER A 448 26.72 -7.36 -11.10
CA SER A 448 27.38 -6.65 -12.18
C SER A 448 27.06 -5.16 -12.15
N ALA A 449 28.10 -4.35 -12.34
CA ALA A 449 27.93 -2.94 -12.64
C ALA A 449 28.93 -2.46 -13.70
N PRO A 450 28.45 -1.94 -14.85
CA PRO A 450 29.29 -1.45 -15.93
C PRO A 450 30.23 -0.34 -15.45
N ASN A 451 31.45 -0.32 -15.97
CA ASN A 451 32.42 0.79 -15.83
C ASN A 451 32.83 1.18 -14.39
N SER A 452 32.38 0.44 -13.37
CA SER A 452 32.70 0.71 -11.96
C SER A 452 33.39 -0.48 -11.29
N VAL A 453 32.68 -1.60 -11.11
CA VAL A 453 33.20 -2.80 -10.41
C VAL A 453 33.28 -4.06 -11.25
N GLY A 454 32.68 -4.07 -12.45
CA GLY A 454 32.62 -5.26 -13.30
C GLY A 454 31.69 -6.33 -12.73
N LEU A 455 31.97 -7.62 -13.00
CA LEU A 455 31.31 -8.74 -12.34
C LEU A 455 32.04 -9.08 -11.04
N VAL A 456 31.32 -9.08 -9.92
CA VAL A 456 31.86 -9.43 -8.60
C VAL A 456 30.97 -10.44 -7.90
N ARG A 457 31.60 -11.28 -7.06
CA ARG A 457 30.89 -12.11 -6.09
C ARG A 457 31.06 -11.52 -4.68
N LEU A 458 29.95 -11.37 -3.98
CA LEU A 458 29.88 -10.88 -2.61
C LEU A 458 29.49 -12.01 -1.67
N ASN A 459 30.02 -11.96 -0.45
CA ASN A 459 29.56 -12.78 0.65
C ASN A 459 28.22 -12.25 1.20
N ALA A 460 27.61 -13.01 2.11
CA ALA A 460 26.31 -12.65 2.71
C ALA A 460 26.32 -11.33 3.50
N ASP A 461 27.48 -10.81 3.91
CA ASP A 461 27.63 -9.51 4.59
C ASP A 461 27.91 -8.34 3.62
N GLY A 462 28.07 -8.62 2.32
CA GLY A 462 28.43 -7.62 1.30
C GLY A 462 29.94 -7.45 1.08
N SER A 463 30.77 -8.14 1.85
CA SER A 463 32.23 -8.19 1.61
C SER A 463 32.55 -8.91 0.30
N ARG A 464 33.67 -8.54 -0.34
CA ARG A 464 34.11 -9.15 -1.60
C ARG A 464 34.62 -10.57 -1.37
N ASP A 465 34.13 -11.54 -2.15
CA ASP A 465 34.73 -12.88 -2.20
C ASP A 465 35.97 -12.88 -3.09
N THR A 466 37.15 -13.00 -2.47
CA THR A 466 38.45 -12.96 -3.16
C THR A 466 38.79 -14.25 -3.90
N SER A 467 38.03 -15.34 -3.68
CA SER A 467 38.19 -16.59 -4.44
C SER A 467 37.55 -16.54 -5.83
N PHE A 468 36.73 -15.51 -6.10
CA PHE A 468 36.09 -15.28 -7.39
C PHE A 468 36.88 -14.28 -8.22
N ASN A 469 37.52 -14.76 -9.30
CA ASN A 469 38.43 -13.97 -10.12
C ASN A 469 38.08 -14.08 -11.61
N PRO A 470 37.10 -13.27 -12.09
CA PRO A 470 36.76 -13.24 -13.50
C PRO A 470 37.90 -12.63 -14.32
N ASN A 471 38.34 -13.36 -15.35
CA ASN A 471 39.43 -12.97 -16.24
C ASN A 471 38.95 -12.44 -17.60
N PHE A 472 37.86 -11.65 -17.57
CA PHE A 472 37.31 -10.93 -18.72
C PHE A 472 36.99 -9.48 -18.33
N THR A 473 36.81 -8.61 -19.30
CA THR A 473 36.39 -7.21 -19.13
C THR A 473 35.08 -6.93 -19.87
N GLY A 474 34.46 -5.79 -19.63
CA GLY A 474 33.21 -5.39 -20.28
C GLY A 474 31.97 -5.56 -19.40
N THR A 475 30.80 -5.42 -20.03
CA THR A 475 29.51 -5.32 -19.35
C THR A 475 28.76 -6.65 -19.35
N VAL A 476 28.31 -7.09 -18.17
CA VAL A 476 27.38 -8.21 -18.01
C VAL A 476 25.97 -7.65 -17.83
N ASN A 477 25.10 -7.90 -18.80
CA ASN A 477 23.69 -7.49 -18.79
C ASN A 477 22.79 -8.48 -18.04
N ASP A 478 23.12 -9.78 -18.09
CA ASP A 478 22.39 -10.80 -17.34
C ASP A 478 23.31 -11.97 -16.96
N VAL A 479 22.94 -12.67 -15.88
CA VAL A 479 23.68 -13.81 -15.36
C VAL A 479 22.71 -14.89 -14.91
N ALA A 480 23.04 -16.14 -15.23
CA ALA A 480 22.31 -17.31 -14.79
C ALA A 480 23.26 -18.30 -14.10
N VAL A 481 22.83 -18.85 -12.97
CA VAL A 481 23.58 -19.85 -12.20
C VAL A 481 23.15 -21.25 -12.66
N LEU A 482 24.12 -22.11 -12.98
CA LEU A 482 23.90 -23.51 -13.32
C LEU A 482 23.86 -24.35 -12.03
N SER A 483 23.18 -25.49 -12.09
CA SER A 483 23.04 -26.41 -10.94
C SER A 483 24.35 -26.97 -10.42
N ASP A 484 25.40 -26.97 -11.24
CA ASP A 484 26.76 -27.39 -10.89
C ASP A 484 27.64 -26.26 -10.31
N GLY A 485 27.07 -25.07 -10.08
CA GLY A 485 27.77 -23.92 -9.53
C GLY A 485 28.59 -23.10 -10.54
N ARG A 486 28.54 -23.44 -11.84
CA ARG A 486 29.04 -22.59 -12.92
C ARG A 486 28.03 -21.49 -13.27
N PHE A 487 28.44 -20.54 -14.09
CA PHE A 487 27.61 -19.39 -14.46
C PHE A 487 27.56 -19.21 -15.97
N ILE A 488 26.40 -18.86 -16.52
CA ILE A 488 26.30 -18.28 -17.86
C ILE A 488 26.15 -16.78 -17.70
N VAL A 489 26.99 -16.01 -18.37
CA VAL A 489 26.92 -14.55 -18.40
C VAL A 489 26.67 -14.07 -19.82
N GLY A 490 25.82 -13.05 -19.95
CA GLY A 490 25.44 -12.43 -21.20
C GLY A 490 25.75 -10.94 -21.20
N GLY A 491 26.29 -10.42 -22.30
CA GLY A 491 26.59 -8.99 -22.43
C GLY A 491 27.67 -8.65 -23.45
N ASP A 492 28.27 -7.47 -23.30
CA ASP A 492 29.34 -6.96 -24.16
C ASP A 492 30.69 -7.14 -23.45
N MET A 493 31.29 -8.31 -23.62
CA MET A 493 32.47 -8.76 -22.87
C MET A 493 33.69 -8.97 -23.78
N THR A 494 34.88 -8.84 -23.23
CA THR A 494 36.16 -9.07 -23.91
C THR A 494 37.03 -10.00 -23.07
N ASP A 495 37.54 -11.10 -23.64
CA ASP A 495 38.54 -11.96 -23.00
C ASP A 495 39.96 -11.55 -23.40
N ASN A 496 41.00 -12.06 -22.72
CA ASN A 496 42.41 -11.80 -23.02
C ASN A 496 42.85 -12.45 -24.37
N GLY A 497 42.27 -12.00 -25.49
CA GLY A 497 42.58 -12.48 -26.83
C GLY A 497 41.67 -12.00 -27.97
N GLY A 498 40.46 -11.48 -27.69
CA GLY A 498 39.60 -10.89 -28.72
C GLY A 498 38.23 -10.41 -28.23
N LEU A 499 37.56 -9.58 -29.05
CA LEU A 499 36.23 -9.03 -28.76
C LEU A 499 35.17 -10.15 -28.86
N ARG A 500 34.54 -10.56 -27.75
CA ARG A 500 33.44 -11.54 -27.73
C ARG A 500 32.13 -10.89 -27.31
N LYS A 501 31.41 -10.30 -28.27
CA LYS A 501 30.03 -9.88 -28.05
C LYS A 501 29.15 -11.12 -27.82
N GLY A 502 28.49 -11.24 -26.68
CA GLY A 502 27.46 -12.27 -26.50
C GLY A 502 27.43 -12.98 -25.16
N ILE A 503 28.07 -14.14 -25.06
CA ILE A 503 27.84 -15.14 -24.01
C ILE A 503 29.15 -15.82 -23.59
N LEU A 504 29.33 -16.03 -22.28
CA LEU A 504 30.42 -16.82 -21.70
C LEU A 504 29.86 -17.80 -20.67
N ARG A 505 30.53 -18.94 -20.49
CA ARG A 505 30.39 -19.78 -19.29
C ARG A 505 31.58 -19.54 -18.38
N LEU A 506 31.33 -19.37 -17.10
CA LEU A 506 32.33 -19.17 -16.07
C LEU A 506 32.33 -20.38 -15.12
N ASN A 507 33.51 -20.79 -14.69
CA ASN A 507 33.70 -21.76 -13.62
C ASN A 507 33.24 -21.18 -12.27
N ALA A 508 33.08 -22.03 -11.26
CA ALA A 508 32.68 -21.62 -9.92
C ALA A 508 33.64 -20.59 -9.26
N ASN A 509 34.90 -20.52 -9.72
CA ASN A 509 35.89 -19.52 -9.29
C ASN A 509 35.89 -18.24 -10.14
N GLY A 510 34.96 -18.09 -11.08
CA GLY A 510 34.83 -16.92 -11.96
C GLY A 510 35.66 -16.95 -13.24
N THR A 511 36.64 -17.86 -13.35
CA THR A 511 37.43 -17.98 -14.59
C THR A 511 36.58 -18.44 -15.77
N VAL A 512 36.87 -17.95 -16.98
CA VAL A 512 36.18 -18.39 -18.20
C VAL A 512 36.40 -19.89 -18.44
N ASP A 513 35.32 -20.64 -18.66
CA ASP A 513 35.35 -22.04 -19.07
C ASP A 513 35.70 -22.14 -20.55
N SER A 514 36.95 -22.47 -20.86
CA SER A 514 37.45 -22.60 -22.23
C SER A 514 36.82 -23.76 -23.02
N GLY A 515 36.20 -24.72 -22.33
CA GLY A 515 35.45 -25.81 -22.97
C GLY A 515 34.08 -25.39 -23.51
N PHE A 516 33.61 -24.18 -23.17
CA PHE A 516 32.37 -23.62 -23.69
C PHE A 516 32.66 -22.63 -24.83
N ALA A 517 32.55 -23.11 -26.06
CA ALA A 517 32.86 -22.35 -27.27
C ALA A 517 31.64 -22.22 -28.21
N PRO A 518 30.58 -21.49 -27.79
CA PRO A 518 29.39 -21.34 -28.60
C PRO A 518 29.65 -20.47 -29.84
N PRO A 519 28.92 -20.68 -30.95
CA PRO A 519 28.86 -19.68 -32.01
C PRO A 519 28.30 -18.38 -31.43
N LEU A 520 28.96 -17.24 -31.70
CA LEU A 520 28.65 -16.00 -30.99
C LEU A 520 27.54 -15.18 -31.68
N PRO A 521 26.65 -14.52 -30.91
CA PRO A 521 25.72 -13.55 -31.46
C PRO A 521 26.46 -12.32 -31.99
N ASN A 522 25.95 -11.71 -33.07
CA ASN A 522 26.60 -10.56 -33.72
C ASN A 522 26.33 -9.19 -33.03
N ASN A 523 25.49 -9.15 -32.00
CA ASN A 523 25.12 -7.93 -31.29
C ASN A 523 24.81 -8.21 -29.81
N LEU A 524 24.41 -7.17 -29.08
CA LEU A 524 24.14 -7.20 -27.64
C LEU A 524 23.14 -8.30 -27.25
N LEU A 525 23.44 -8.92 -26.12
CA LEU A 525 22.59 -9.87 -25.43
C LEU A 525 22.04 -9.18 -24.17
N TRP A 526 20.73 -9.23 -23.97
CA TRP A 526 20.04 -8.58 -22.85
C TRP A 526 19.61 -9.57 -21.77
N THR A 527 19.25 -10.81 -22.12
CA THR A 527 18.80 -11.81 -21.15
C THR A 527 19.23 -13.23 -21.48
N VAL A 528 19.53 -14.00 -20.44
CA VAL A 528 19.84 -15.43 -20.50
C VAL A 528 18.92 -16.19 -19.55
N LYS A 529 18.36 -17.31 -20.02
CA LYS A 529 17.57 -18.23 -19.19
C LYS A 529 18.03 -19.67 -19.38
N ILE A 530 18.13 -20.40 -18.27
CA ILE A 530 18.42 -21.83 -18.25
C ILE A 530 17.08 -22.56 -18.19
N GLN A 531 16.87 -23.49 -19.10
CA GLN A 531 15.71 -24.37 -19.10
C GLN A 531 15.93 -25.56 -18.16
N PRO A 532 14.86 -26.24 -17.70
CA PRO A 532 14.98 -27.40 -16.80
C PRO A 532 15.84 -28.55 -17.37
N ASP A 533 15.92 -28.67 -18.69
CA ASP A 533 16.76 -29.65 -19.40
C ASP A 533 18.22 -29.20 -19.60
N GLY A 534 18.61 -28.06 -19.02
CA GLY A 534 19.95 -27.48 -19.11
C GLY A 534 20.23 -26.70 -20.40
N LYS A 535 19.28 -26.58 -21.34
CA LYS A 535 19.43 -25.71 -22.51
C LYS A 535 19.44 -24.23 -22.12
N ILE A 536 20.07 -23.40 -22.94
CA ILE A 536 20.32 -21.98 -22.66
C ILE A 536 19.57 -21.12 -23.69
N LEU A 537 18.53 -20.41 -23.27
CA LEU A 537 17.82 -19.43 -24.07
C LEU A 537 18.47 -18.05 -23.95
N ILE A 538 18.61 -17.35 -25.08
CA ILE A 538 19.18 -16.00 -25.14
C ILE A 538 18.25 -15.05 -25.89
N GLY A 539 18.09 -13.82 -25.38
CA GLY A 539 17.39 -12.71 -26.02
C GLY A 539 18.27 -11.46 -26.11
N GLY A 540 18.10 -10.65 -27.17
CA GLY A 540 18.91 -9.44 -27.34
C GLY A 540 18.59 -8.60 -28.58
N GLU A 541 19.64 -8.00 -29.16
CA GLU A 541 19.61 -7.17 -30.38
C GLU A 541 20.24 -7.87 -31.60
N PHE A 542 20.67 -9.12 -31.43
CA PHE A 542 21.39 -9.87 -32.46
C PHE A 542 20.47 -10.32 -33.60
N THR A 543 21.02 -10.39 -34.80
CA THR A 543 20.33 -10.91 -35.99
C THR A 543 20.94 -12.22 -36.48
N MET A 544 22.15 -12.56 -35.98
CA MET A 544 22.86 -13.78 -36.30
C MET A 544 23.50 -14.37 -35.05
N VAL A 545 23.61 -15.70 -35.04
CA VAL A 545 24.43 -16.49 -34.11
C VAL A 545 25.40 -17.33 -34.93
N GLY A 546 26.68 -16.98 -34.89
CA GLY A 546 27.68 -17.48 -35.84
C GLY A 546 27.27 -17.16 -37.28
N GLN A 547 27.00 -18.20 -38.07
CA GLN A 547 26.55 -18.08 -39.46
C GLN A 547 25.02 -18.20 -39.60
N PHE A 548 24.31 -18.50 -38.53
CA PHE A 548 22.87 -18.78 -38.56
C PHE A 548 22.06 -17.52 -38.30
N ILE A 549 21.03 -17.28 -39.10
CA ILE A 549 20.08 -16.20 -38.87
C ILE A 549 19.23 -16.57 -37.64
N ARG A 550 19.24 -15.68 -36.65
CA ARG A 550 18.45 -15.79 -35.42
C ARG A 550 17.99 -14.39 -35.06
N GLY A 551 16.69 -14.12 -35.26
CA GLY A 551 16.11 -12.80 -35.03
C GLY A 551 15.91 -12.55 -33.54
N ARG A 552 16.98 -12.13 -32.84
CA ARG A 552 16.96 -11.61 -31.46
C ARG A 552 16.56 -12.58 -30.36
N ILE A 553 16.31 -13.85 -30.72
CA ILE A 553 16.09 -14.99 -29.83
C ILE A 553 16.82 -16.22 -30.39
N ALA A 554 17.50 -16.98 -29.53
CA ALA A 554 18.14 -18.26 -29.89
C ALA A 554 18.24 -19.18 -28.67
N ARG A 555 18.48 -20.47 -28.93
CA ARG A 555 18.71 -21.49 -27.90
C ARG A 555 20.00 -22.23 -28.16
N TYR A 556 20.82 -22.44 -27.14
CA TYR A 556 21.93 -23.37 -27.15
C TYR A 556 21.59 -24.62 -26.34
N THR A 557 22.27 -25.71 -26.66
CA THR A 557 22.35 -26.88 -25.79
C THR A 557 23.26 -26.61 -24.59
N ALA A 558 23.25 -27.50 -23.60
CA ALA A 558 24.01 -27.33 -22.36
C ALA A 558 25.54 -27.23 -22.57
N ASP A 559 26.07 -27.77 -23.67
CA ASP A 559 27.49 -27.72 -24.02
C ASP A 559 27.88 -26.47 -24.83
N GLY A 560 26.91 -25.67 -25.28
CA GLY A 560 27.11 -24.45 -26.04
C GLY A 560 26.90 -24.58 -27.55
N ALA A 561 26.57 -25.76 -28.08
CA ALA A 561 26.17 -25.87 -29.48
C ALA A 561 24.81 -25.20 -29.74
N LEU A 562 24.64 -24.52 -30.88
CA LEU A 562 23.35 -23.93 -31.28
C LEU A 562 22.31 -25.03 -31.46
N ASP A 563 21.17 -24.91 -30.77
CA ASP A 563 20.06 -25.84 -30.88
C ASP A 563 19.26 -25.56 -32.17
N ASN A 564 19.41 -26.46 -33.15
CA ASN A 564 18.70 -26.34 -34.43
C ASN A 564 17.24 -26.81 -34.37
N THR A 565 16.82 -27.49 -33.29
CA THR A 565 15.41 -27.84 -33.07
C THR A 565 14.59 -26.63 -32.61
N PHE A 566 15.27 -25.55 -32.19
CA PHE A 566 14.68 -24.24 -31.92
C PHE A 566 15.01 -23.26 -33.04
N ASN A 567 14.06 -23.05 -33.96
CA ASN A 567 14.30 -22.24 -35.14
C ASN A 567 13.15 -21.27 -35.40
N PRO A 568 13.12 -20.11 -34.70
CA PRO A 568 12.07 -19.13 -34.89
C PRO A 568 12.18 -18.46 -36.26
N PRO A 569 11.20 -18.67 -37.17
CA PRO A 569 11.25 -18.11 -38.51
C PRO A 569 11.05 -16.60 -38.47
N GLY A 570 12.14 -15.84 -38.62
CA GLY A 570 12.12 -14.37 -38.60
C GLY A 570 12.35 -13.76 -37.22
N GLY A 571 12.00 -14.46 -36.14
CA GLY A 571 12.22 -13.99 -34.76
C GLY A 571 11.49 -12.69 -34.45
N ALA A 572 12.01 -11.91 -33.48
CA ALA A 572 11.44 -10.62 -33.10
C ALA A 572 11.95 -9.48 -34.00
N SER A 573 11.09 -8.52 -34.33
CA SER A 573 11.42 -7.39 -35.21
C SER A 573 12.38 -6.36 -34.58
N SER A 574 12.38 -6.27 -33.25
CA SER A 574 13.26 -5.41 -32.44
C SER A 574 13.65 -6.14 -31.14
N SER A 575 14.31 -5.43 -30.24
CA SER A 575 14.93 -5.96 -29.01
C SER A 575 14.06 -6.94 -28.22
N VAL A 576 14.67 -8.04 -27.78
CA VAL A 576 14.12 -8.96 -26.78
C VAL A 576 14.91 -8.77 -25.50
N VAL A 577 14.26 -8.27 -24.45
CA VAL A 577 14.91 -7.91 -23.18
C VAL A 577 14.47 -8.81 -22.03
N ALA A 578 13.33 -9.51 -22.17
CA ALA A 578 12.81 -10.45 -21.20
C ALA A 578 12.41 -11.76 -21.89
N VAL A 579 12.74 -12.88 -21.25
CA VAL A 579 12.33 -14.22 -21.66
C VAL A 579 11.88 -14.98 -20.42
N ALA A 580 10.76 -15.70 -20.53
CA ALA A 580 10.29 -16.63 -19.53
C ALA A 580 9.84 -17.95 -20.19
N VAL A 581 9.97 -19.05 -19.46
CA VAL A 581 9.64 -20.41 -19.95
C VAL A 581 8.50 -20.93 -19.09
N GLN A 582 7.41 -21.35 -19.73
CA GLN A 582 6.26 -21.96 -19.07
C GLN A 582 6.52 -23.45 -18.82
N ALA A 583 5.75 -24.06 -17.90
CA ALA A 583 5.88 -25.46 -17.53
C ALA A 583 5.64 -26.42 -18.71
N ASP A 584 4.81 -26.02 -19.68
CA ASP A 584 4.55 -26.75 -20.92
C ASP A 584 5.66 -26.61 -21.98
N GLY A 585 6.73 -25.87 -21.67
CA GLY A 585 7.86 -25.64 -22.57
C GLY A 585 7.67 -24.49 -23.57
N LYS A 586 6.51 -23.80 -23.57
CA LYS A 586 6.34 -22.57 -24.34
C LYS A 586 7.19 -21.44 -23.76
N ILE A 587 7.54 -20.47 -24.62
CA ILE A 587 8.50 -19.41 -24.31
C ILE A 587 7.82 -18.07 -24.54
N VAL A 588 7.70 -17.27 -23.48
CA VAL A 588 7.15 -15.90 -23.52
C VAL A 588 8.30 -14.90 -23.67
N LEU A 589 8.15 -13.95 -24.59
CA LEU A 589 9.15 -12.94 -24.95
C LEU A 589 8.60 -11.55 -24.68
N GLY A 590 9.41 -10.70 -24.06
CA GLY A 590 9.12 -9.29 -23.82
C GLY A 590 10.23 -8.40 -24.37
N GLY A 591 9.85 -7.25 -24.93
CA GLY A 591 10.81 -6.25 -25.40
C GLY A 591 10.17 -5.14 -26.23
N GLY A 592 10.96 -4.47 -27.07
CA GLY A 592 10.51 -3.33 -27.88
C GLY A 592 10.09 -3.69 -29.30
N PHE A 593 9.79 -4.97 -29.56
CA PHE A 593 9.45 -5.45 -30.90
C PHE A 593 8.02 -5.11 -31.30
N THR A 594 7.82 -4.87 -32.59
CA THR A 594 6.52 -4.59 -33.22
C THR A 594 5.93 -5.81 -33.93
N GLY A 595 6.61 -6.95 -33.86
CA GLY A 595 6.14 -8.22 -34.37
C GLY A 595 7.07 -9.39 -34.02
N LEU A 596 6.50 -10.60 -34.05
CA LEU A 596 7.18 -11.86 -33.75
C LEU A 596 6.87 -12.90 -34.84
N ASN A 597 7.92 -13.51 -35.41
CA ASN A 597 7.85 -14.45 -36.52
C ASN A 597 6.94 -13.97 -37.68
N GLY A 598 7.00 -12.67 -37.99
CA GLY A 598 6.20 -12.04 -39.04
C GLY A 598 4.76 -11.64 -38.63
N SER A 599 4.29 -12.03 -37.45
CA SER A 599 3.01 -11.57 -36.91
C SER A 599 3.12 -10.14 -36.36
N THR A 600 2.17 -9.27 -36.73
CA THR A 600 2.03 -7.91 -36.18
C THR A 600 1.05 -7.84 -35.01
N SER A 601 0.44 -8.98 -34.63
CA SER A 601 -0.49 -9.07 -33.49
C SER A 601 0.20 -9.37 -32.15
N GLN A 602 1.53 -9.56 -32.17
CA GLN A 602 2.35 -9.73 -30.96
C GLN A 602 3.36 -8.58 -30.89
N VAL A 603 2.96 -7.52 -30.20
CA VAL A 603 3.70 -6.26 -30.06
C VAL A 603 4.17 -6.15 -28.61
N SER A 604 5.48 -6.04 -28.43
CA SER A 604 6.20 -5.92 -27.16
C SER A 604 6.08 -7.10 -26.20
N ILE A 605 5.08 -7.97 -26.39
CA ILE A 605 4.90 -9.26 -25.74
C ILE A 605 4.49 -10.30 -26.79
N GLY A 606 4.97 -11.54 -26.65
CA GLY A 606 4.65 -12.62 -27.57
C GLY A 606 5.04 -13.99 -27.03
N ARG A 607 4.57 -15.06 -27.68
CA ARG A 607 4.85 -16.44 -27.26
C ARG A 607 5.22 -17.35 -28.42
N LEU A 608 6.23 -18.18 -28.17
CA LEU A 608 6.70 -19.23 -29.08
C LEU A 608 6.45 -20.62 -28.47
N ASN A 609 6.24 -21.60 -29.33
CA ASN A 609 6.26 -23.01 -28.96
C ASN A 609 7.70 -23.47 -28.63
N ALA A 610 7.83 -24.66 -28.06
CA ALA A 610 9.12 -25.23 -27.66
C ALA A 610 10.13 -25.41 -28.82
N ASP A 611 9.66 -25.45 -30.06
CA ASP A 611 10.45 -25.53 -31.31
C ASP A 611 10.76 -24.16 -31.93
N GLY A 612 10.26 -23.07 -31.34
CA GLY A 612 10.44 -21.70 -31.83
C GLY A 612 9.39 -21.22 -32.83
N THR A 613 8.43 -22.05 -33.21
CA THR A 613 7.28 -21.61 -34.02
C THR A 613 6.38 -20.67 -33.21
N LEU A 614 5.61 -19.83 -33.89
CA LEU A 614 4.70 -18.88 -33.23
C LEU A 614 3.54 -19.62 -32.56
N ASP A 615 3.24 -19.30 -31.30
CA ASP A 615 1.96 -19.68 -30.69
C ASP A 615 0.88 -18.65 -31.11
N ALA A 616 0.10 -19.01 -32.12
CA ALA A 616 -0.96 -18.14 -32.65
C ALA A 616 -2.15 -17.98 -31.69
N GLY A 617 -2.30 -18.87 -30.70
CA GLY A 617 -3.34 -18.75 -29.67
C GLY A 617 -3.03 -17.69 -28.61
N PHE A 618 -1.80 -17.17 -28.60
CA PHE A 618 -1.39 -16.09 -27.70
C PHE A 618 -1.61 -14.73 -28.35
N VAL A 619 -2.67 -14.02 -27.93
CA VAL A 619 -3.07 -12.75 -28.54
C VAL A 619 -3.08 -11.63 -27.50
N GLN A 620 -2.02 -10.83 -27.49
CA GLN A 620 -1.97 -9.60 -26.71
C GLN A 620 -0.96 -8.61 -27.30
N THR A 621 -1.27 -7.32 -27.21
CA THR A 621 -0.35 -6.24 -27.53
C THR A 621 -0.21 -5.30 -26.34
N THR A 622 0.98 -4.71 -26.17
CA THR A 622 1.18 -3.57 -25.28
C THR A 622 1.74 -2.39 -26.06
N ASN A 623 1.42 -1.16 -25.65
CA ASN A 623 1.87 0.05 -26.34
C ASN A 623 3.30 0.50 -25.94
N GLY A 624 3.96 -0.24 -25.05
CA GLY A 624 5.31 0.01 -24.59
C GLY A 624 6.05 -1.28 -24.30
N ALA A 625 7.37 -1.20 -24.19
CA ALA A 625 8.24 -2.35 -24.06
C ALA A 625 8.01 -3.10 -22.74
N VAL A 626 7.96 -4.44 -22.81
CA VAL A 626 7.93 -5.31 -21.63
C VAL A 626 9.36 -5.63 -21.20
N ASN A 627 9.75 -5.16 -20.02
CA ASN A 627 11.10 -5.28 -19.48
C ASN A 627 11.29 -6.49 -18.56
N SER A 628 10.22 -7.03 -18.00
CA SER A 628 10.26 -8.17 -17.09
C SER A 628 9.00 -9.02 -17.22
N ILE A 629 9.16 -10.34 -17.11
CA ILE A 629 8.09 -11.33 -17.18
C ILE A 629 8.25 -12.30 -16.02
N GLY A 630 7.15 -12.56 -15.30
CA GLY A 630 7.05 -13.61 -14.28
C GLY A 630 5.92 -14.58 -14.63
N ILE A 631 6.19 -15.89 -14.55
CA ILE A 631 5.16 -16.93 -14.74
C ILE A 631 4.73 -17.41 -13.35
N GLN A 632 3.44 -17.28 -13.06
CA GLN A 632 2.85 -17.71 -11.80
C GLN A 632 2.57 -19.22 -11.80
N ALA A 633 2.35 -19.79 -10.61
CA ALA A 633 2.13 -21.23 -10.45
C ALA A 633 0.85 -21.72 -11.18
N ASP A 634 -0.16 -20.85 -11.30
CA ASP A 634 -1.39 -21.08 -12.07
C ASP A 634 -1.22 -20.90 -13.59
N GLY A 635 0.00 -20.56 -14.04
CA GLY A 635 0.33 -20.33 -15.45
C GLY A 635 0.04 -18.91 -15.95
N LYS A 636 -0.56 -18.03 -15.13
CA LYS A 636 -0.75 -16.61 -15.48
C LYS A 636 0.59 -15.89 -15.61
N ILE A 637 0.59 -14.81 -16.38
CA ILE A 637 1.81 -14.13 -16.83
C ILE A 637 1.79 -12.69 -16.32
N LEU A 638 2.69 -12.35 -15.41
CA LEU A 638 2.92 -10.97 -14.99
C LEU A 638 3.92 -10.29 -15.92
N ILE A 639 3.61 -9.06 -16.30
CA ILE A 639 4.46 -8.22 -17.14
C ILE A 639 4.72 -6.89 -16.46
N ALA A 640 5.96 -6.40 -16.54
CA ALA A 640 6.34 -5.05 -16.10
C ALA A 640 7.18 -4.36 -17.18
N GLY A 641 6.99 -3.06 -17.38
CA GLY A 641 7.59 -2.37 -18.52
C GLY A 641 7.28 -0.88 -18.60
N THR A 642 7.45 -0.32 -19.80
CA THR A 642 7.14 1.09 -20.12
C THR A 642 5.72 1.26 -20.70
N MET A 643 4.90 0.22 -20.66
CA MET A 643 3.53 0.26 -21.16
C MET A 643 2.68 1.25 -20.36
N SER A 644 1.76 1.89 -21.07
CA SER A 644 0.66 2.67 -20.50
C SER A 644 -0.71 2.06 -20.83
N THR A 645 -0.77 1.13 -21.78
CA THR A 645 -1.94 0.29 -22.06
C THR A 645 -1.54 -1.15 -22.36
N VAL A 646 -2.46 -2.07 -22.07
CA VAL A 646 -2.45 -3.46 -22.52
C VAL A 646 -3.69 -3.64 -23.41
N GLY A 647 -3.48 -3.82 -24.71
CA GLY A 647 -4.54 -3.64 -25.70
C GLY A 647 -5.08 -2.21 -25.66
N THR A 648 -6.39 -2.08 -25.45
CA THR A 648 -7.07 -0.79 -25.25
C THR A 648 -7.18 -0.35 -23.79
N ASP A 649 -6.87 -1.23 -22.83
CA ASP A 649 -7.11 -0.98 -21.41
C ASP A 649 -5.95 -0.23 -20.74
N PRO A 650 -6.22 0.85 -19.99
CA PRO A 650 -5.19 1.62 -19.29
C PRO A 650 -4.49 0.81 -18.18
N HIS A 651 -3.22 0.45 -18.39
CA HIS A 651 -2.38 -0.27 -17.45
C HIS A 651 -0.95 0.27 -17.54
N VAL A 652 -0.50 0.96 -16.48
CA VAL A 652 0.78 1.66 -16.48
C VAL A 652 1.82 0.88 -15.68
N GLY A 653 2.88 0.45 -16.36
CA GLY A 653 4.07 -0.12 -15.73
C GLY A 653 3.98 -1.58 -15.27
N ILE A 654 2.79 -2.10 -14.99
CA ILE A 654 2.54 -3.51 -14.63
C ILE A 654 1.18 -3.98 -15.15
N ALA A 655 1.05 -5.26 -15.49
CA ALA A 655 -0.21 -5.96 -15.72
C ALA A 655 -0.07 -7.47 -15.49
N ARG A 656 -1.19 -8.18 -15.35
CA ARG A 656 -1.27 -9.65 -15.37
C ARG A 656 -2.06 -10.10 -16.59
N LEU A 657 -1.60 -11.15 -17.25
CA LEU A 657 -2.26 -11.79 -18.38
C LEU A 657 -2.68 -13.21 -17.99
N ASN A 658 -3.77 -13.69 -18.55
CA ASN A 658 -4.19 -15.08 -18.51
C ASN A 658 -3.22 -15.97 -19.30
N VAL A 659 -3.39 -17.29 -19.16
CA VAL A 659 -2.55 -18.29 -19.85
C VAL A 659 -2.62 -18.15 -21.37
N ASP A 660 -3.73 -17.67 -21.93
CA ASP A 660 -3.88 -17.42 -23.37
C ASP A 660 -3.34 -16.03 -23.82
N GLY A 661 -2.84 -15.23 -22.88
CA GLY A 661 -2.33 -13.88 -23.13
C GLY A 661 -3.36 -12.77 -22.97
N THR A 662 -4.66 -13.09 -22.84
CA THR A 662 -5.68 -12.06 -22.59
C THR A 662 -5.42 -11.33 -21.28
N LEU A 663 -5.79 -10.05 -21.18
CA LEU A 663 -5.61 -9.28 -19.94
C LEU A 663 -6.46 -9.87 -18.80
N ASP A 664 -5.83 -10.10 -17.64
CA ASP A 664 -6.54 -10.53 -16.44
C ASP A 664 -7.12 -9.31 -15.69
N SER A 665 -8.41 -9.06 -15.88
CA SER A 665 -9.14 -7.94 -15.26
C SER A 665 -9.26 -8.02 -13.74
N SER A 666 -8.98 -9.18 -13.14
CA SER A 666 -8.96 -9.32 -11.67
C SER A 666 -7.72 -8.66 -11.04
N PHE A 667 -6.68 -8.38 -11.83
CA PHE A 667 -5.45 -7.74 -11.36
C PHE A 667 -5.36 -6.28 -11.80
N ASN A 668 -5.87 -5.39 -10.96
CA ASN A 668 -6.00 -3.97 -11.30
C ASN A 668 -4.83 -3.10 -10.83
N ALA A 669 -3.62 -3.67 -10.74
CA ALA A 669 -2.44 -2.91 -10.36
C ALA A 669 -2.01 -1.95 -11.48
N THR A 670 -1.80 -0.68 -11.15
CA THR A 670 -1.28 0.33 -12.06
C THR A 670 -0.34 1.27 -11.32
N THR A 671 0.72 1.70 -12.00
CA THR A 671 1.73 2.60 -11.42
C THR A 671 1.64 4.00 -12.02
N ASN A 672 2.40 4.97 -11.50
CA ASN A 672 2.57 6.29 -12.13
C ASN A 672 3.90 6.45 -12.88
N GLY A 673 4.61 5.35 -13.13
CA GLY A 673 5.92 5.33 -13.77
C GLY A 673 6.16 4.01 -14.49
N TYR A 674 7.41 3.68 -14.77
CA TYR A 674 7.73 2.43 -15.45
C TYR A 674 7.99 1.32 -14.43
N GLY A 675 7.42 0.14 -14.68
CA GLY A 675 7.90 -1.11 -14.09
C GLY A 675 9.15 -1.59 -14.85
N GLN A 676 10.10 -2.15 -14.14
CA GLN A 676 11.40 -2.53 -14.70
C GLN A 676 11.78 -3.96 -14.37
N THR A 677 11.37 -4.45 -13.21
CA THR A 677 11.65 -5.81 -12.75
C THR A 677 10.49 -6.34 -11.93
N LEU A 678 10.25 -7.64 -12.07
CA LEU A 678 9.36 -8.42 -11.21
C LEU A 678 10.17 -9.51 -10.52
N SER A 679 9.78 -9.85 -9.30
CA SER A 679 10.20 -11.08 -8.62
C SER A 679 8.97 -11.70 -7.97
N LEU A 680 8.68 -12.95 -8.32
CA LEU A 680 7.65 -13.73 -7.65
C LEU A 680 8.21 -14.29 -6.36
N GLN A 681 7.46 -14.13 -5.28
CA GLN A 681 7.82 -14.66 -3.97
C GLN A 681 7.24 -16.06 -3.77
N ALA A 682 7.86 -16.83 -2.88
CA ALA A 682 7.43 -18.20 -2.58
C ALA A 682 6.01 -18.27 -1.99
N ASP A 683 5.57 -17.21 -1.31
CA ASP A 683 4.22 -17.05 -0.76
C ASP A 683 3.20 -16.55 -1.80
N GLY A 684 3.60 -16.49 -3.08
CA GLY A 684 2.77 -16.04 -4.19
C GLY A 684 2.80 -14.54 -4.43
N LYS A 685 3.28 -13.71 -3.49
CA LYS A 685 3.29 -12.24 -3.63
C LYS A 685 4.24 -11.77 -4.73
N ILE A 686 4.05 -10.53 -5.15
CA ILE A 686 4.75 -9.97 -6.32
C ILE A 686 5.58 -8.77 -5.88
N LEU A 687 6.90 -8.87 -5.98
CA LEU A 687 7.78 -7.73 -5.86
C LEU A 687 7.91 -7.02 -7.21
N LEU A 688 7.66 -5.72 -7.22
CA LEU A 688 7.77 -4.85 -8.38
C LEU A 688 8.85 -3.79 -8.12
N GLY A 689 9.78 -3.63 -9.06
CA GLY A 689 10.82 -2.61 -9.03
C GLY A 689 10.76 -1.72 -10.28
N GLY A 690 11.02 -0.42 -10.14
CA GLY A 690 10.87 0.51 -11.26
C GLY A 690 11.23 1.96 -10.98
N THR A 691 10.65 2.89 -11.76
CA THR A 691 10.80 4.36 -11.63
C THR A 691 9.58 5.03 -11.00
N PHE A 692 8.54 4.26 -10.65
CA PHE A 692 7.28 4.75 -10.09
C PHE A 692 7.46 5.31 -8.67
N SER A 693 6.57 6.23 -8.29
CA SER A 693 6.40 6.72 -6.91
C SER A 693 5.05 6.34 -6.31
N LYS A 694 4.14 5.76 -7.11
CA LYS A 694 2.83 5.29 -6.68
C LYS A 694 2.47 3.98 -7.37
N VAL A 695 1.73 3.14 -6.66
CA VAL A 695 0.95 2.02 -7.20
C VAL A 695 -0.48 2.13 -6.68
N ASN A 696 -1.48 2.02 -7.56
CA ASN A 696 -2.90 2.19 -7.26
C ASN A 696 -3.19 3.48 -6.48
N ARG A 697 -2.53 4.57 -6.89
CA ARG A 697 -2.58 5.90 -6.25
C ARG A 697 -2.01 5.96 -4.82
N ARG A 698 -1.62 4.84 -4.23
CA ARG A 698 -0.93 4.75 -2.93
C ARG A 698 0.57 4.88 -3.13
N SER A 699 1.26 5.49 -2.16
CA SER A 699 2.71 5.71 -2.25
C SER A 699 3.48 4.40 -2.20
N ALA A 700 4.34 4.20 -3.20
CA ALA A 700 5.30 3.10 -3.25
C ALA A 700 6.45 3.58 -4.13
N VAL A 701 7.61 3.85 -3.53
CA VAL A 701 8.71 4.53 -4.23
C VAL A 701 9.73 3.49 -4.69
N ARG A 702 9.75 3.28 -6.01
CA ARG A 702 10.67 2.40 -6.74
C ARG A 702 10.57 0.90 -6.46
N ILE A 703 10.09 0.51 -5.29
CA ILE A 703 9.81 -0.87 -4.90
C ILE A 703 8.38 -0.94 -4.36
N ALA A 704 7.64 -1.95 -4.77
CA ALA A 704 6.34 -2.29 -4.22
C ALA A 704 6.27 -3.80 -4.02
N ARG A 705 5.53 -4.24 -3.01
CA ARG A 705 5.05 -5.62 -2.92
C ARG A 705 3.57 -5.57 -3.16
N LEU A 706 3.11 -6.37 -4.11
CA LEU A 706 1.70 -6.49 -4.43
C LEU A 706 1.23 -7.84 -3.94
N LEU A 707 0.03 -7.82 -3.39
CA LEU A 707 -0.71 -9.02 -3.15
C LEU A 707 -0.99 -9.63 -4.52
N ASN A 708 -0.41 -10.79 -4.73
CA ASN A 708 -1.09 -11.74 -5.56
C ASN A 708 -2.21 -12.25 -4.65
N ALA A 709 -3.34 -11.53 -4.59
CA ALA A 709 -4.48 -12.14 -3.94
C ALA A 709 -4.58 -13.51 -4.64
N PRO A 710 -4.65 -14.62 -3.88
CA PRO A 710 -5.16 -15.82 -4.49
C PRO A 710 -6.40 -15.36 -5.25
N ALA A 711 -6.64 -15.88 -6.47
CA ALA A 711 -8.03 -15.86 -6.93
C ALA A 711 -8.83 -16.26 -5.71
N ALA A 712 -9.68 -15.36 -5.18
CA ALA A 712 -10.32 -15.56 -3.87
C ALA A 712 -10.69 -17.03 -3.85
N PRO A 713 -10.07 -17.85 -2.96
CA PRO A 713 -10.05 -19.30 -3.15
C PRO A 713 -11.46 -19.67 -3.53
N PRO A 714 -11.68 -20.25 -4.74
CA PRO A 714 -13.00 -20.24 -5.38
C PRO A 714 -13.99 -20.63 -4.31
N ARG A 715 -14.93 -19.74 -3.97
CA ARG A 715 -15.66 -19.85 -2.70
C ARG A 715 -16.18 -21.26 -2.56
N ARG A 716 -15.57 -22.01 -1.64
CA ARG A 716 -15.95 -23.40 -1.44
C ARG A 716 -17.08 -23.36 -0.44
N PHE A 717 -18.30 -23.35 -0.99
CA PHE A 717 -19.49 -23.45 -0.18
C PHE A 717 -19.31 -24.63 0.78
N PHE A 718 -19.63 -24.38 2.05
CA PHE A 718 -19.63 -25.38 3.12
C PHE A 718 -18.25 -25.88 3.56
N ASP A 719 -17.16 -25.20 3.21
CA ASP A 719 -15.83 -25.40 3.82
C ASP A 719 -15.73 -24.58 5.12
N TYR A 720 -15.89 -25.21 6.30
CA TYR A 720 -15.88 -24.51 7.59
C TYR A 720 -14.48 -24.44 8.21
N ASP A 721 -13.50 -25.20 7.72
CA ASP A 721 -12.15 -25.23 8.30
C ASP A 721 -11.06 -24.60 7.42
N GLY A 722 -11.38 -24.34 6.14
CA GLY A 722 -10.55 -23.67 5.15
C GLY A 722 -9.55 -24.62 4.49
N ASP A 723 -9.81 -25.93 4.46
CA ASP A 723 -8.93 -26.91 3.82
C ASP A 723 -9.10 -26.99 2.29
N GLY A 724 -10.07 -26.25 1.75
CA GLY A 724 -10.41 -26.26 0.35
C GLY A 724 -11.34 -27.41 -0.03
N ARG A 725 -12.11 -28.00 0.89
CA ARG A 725 -13.13 -29.00 0.57
C ARG A 725 -14.42 -28.67 1.32
N ALA A 726 -15.54 -29.01 0.71
CA ALA A 726 -16.82 -28.93 1.39
C ALA A 726 -16.85 -29.94 2.55
N ASP A 727 -17.11 -29.44 3.75
CA ASP A 727 -17.39 -30.25 4.92
C ASP A 727 -18.81 -30.78 4.87
N VAL A 728 -19.07 -31.89 5.56
CA VAL A 728 -20.41 -32.45 5.65
C VAL A 728 -21.12 -31.92 6.89
N SER A 729 -22.25 -31.24 6.69
CA SER A 729 -22.93 -30.56 7.79
C SER A 729 -24.45 -30.76 7.82
N VAL A 730 -25.02 -30.80 9.04
CA VAL A 730 -26.47 -30.87 9.24
C VAL A 730 -26.95 -29.94 10.35
N PHE A 731 -28.14 -29.36 10.15
CA PHE A 731 -28.89 -28.65 11.17
C PHE A 731 -30.01 -29.51 11.72
N ARG A 732 -30.01 -29.72 13.05
CA ARG A 732 -31.05 -30.47 13.76
C ARG A 732 -32.00 -29.52 14.47
N ALA A 733 -33.15 -29.27 13.86
CA ALA A 733 -34.14 -28.33 14.36
C ALA A 733 -34.69 -28.70 15.77
N SER A 734 -34.80 -29.99 16.10
CA SER A 734 -35.26 -30.44 17.43
C SER A 734 -34.30 -30.09 18.56
N GLU A 735 -33.03 -29.84 18.25
CA GLU A 735 -31.98 -29.45 19.20
C GLU A 735 -31.53 -27.99 19.03
N ASN A 736 -31.98 -27.30 17.98
CA ASN A 736 -31.45 -25.99 17.55
C ASN A 736 -29.91 -26.00 17.38
N LYS A 737 -29.37 -27.11 16.86
CA LYS A 737 -27.94 -27.40 16.87
C LYS A 737 -27.42 -27.79 15.49
N TRP A 738 -26.22 -27.31 15.18
CA TRP A 738 -25.42 -27.63 14.01
C TRP A 738 -24.44 -28.76 14.33
N TYR A 739 -24.26 -29.67 13.38
CA TYR A 739 -23.27 -30.74 13.41
C TYR A 739 -22.44 -30.66 12.13
N ILE A 740 -21.15 -30.39 12.26
CA ILE A 740 -20.22 -30.25 11.13
C ILE A 740 -19.13 -31.31 11.28
N LEU A 741 -18.87 -32.05 10.21
CA LEU A 741 -17.79 -33.02 10.12
C LEU A 741 -16.76 -32.50 9.13
N ARG A 742 -15.57 -32.19 9.65
CA ARG A 742 -14.50 -31.60 8.87
C ARG A 742 -13.85 -32.59 7.91
N SER A 743 -13.64 -32.21 6.65
CA SER A 743 -12.97 -33.01 5.63
C SER A 743 -11.48 -33.22 5.92
N SER A 744 -10.83 -32.26 6.58
CA SER A 744 -9.38 -32.28 6.80
C SER A 744 -8.93 -33.37 7.77
N ASP A 745 -9.71 -33.60 8.83
CA ASP A 745 -9.33 -34.47 9.94
C ASP A 745 -10.46 -35.34 10.51
N PHE A 746 -11.65 -35.31 9.92
CA PHE A 746 -12.87 -35.96 10.43
C PHE A 746 -13.26 -35.53 11.85
N GLY A 747 -12.78 -34.36 12.29
CA GLY A 747 -13.17 -33.75 13.55
C GLY A 747 -14.61 -33.26 13.50
N VAL A 748 -15.30 -33.39 14.64
CA VAL A 748 -16.73 -33.05 14.76
C VAL A 748 -16.91 -31.77 15.56
N THR A 749 -17.54 -30.78 14.94
CA THR A 749 -17.95 -29.54 15.59
C THR A 749 -19.46 -29.57 15.86
N GLN A 750 -19.85 -29.18 17.07
CA GLN A 750 -21.26 -29.08 17.47
C GLN A 750 -21.55 -27.69 18.04
N THR A 751 -22.48 -26.96 17.44
CA THR A 751 -22.75 -25.56 17.79
C THR A 751 -24.24 -25.35 17.99
N VAL A 752 -24.64 -24.87 19.16
CA VAL A 752 -26.03 -24.43 19.41
C VAL A 752 -26.15 -22.98 18.97
N PHE A 753 -26.75 -22.77 17.80
CA PHE A 753 -26.84 -21.44 17.16
C PHE A 753 -28.12 -21.33 16.30
N ALA A 754 -29.27 -21.37 16.98
CA ALA A 754 -30.59 -21.16 16.41
C ALA A 754 -31.66 -21.10 17.53
N ILE A 755 -32.86 -20.65 17.19
CA ILE A 755 -34.09 -20.92 17.93
C ILE A 755 -35.12 -21.65 17.04
N PRO A 756 -36.24 -22.17 17.57
CA PRO A 756 -37.21 -22.89 16.75
C PRO A 756 -37.72 -22.06 15.56
N ASN A 757 -37.72 -22.67 14.39
CA ASN A 757 -38.10 -22.11 13.08
C ASN A 757 -37.10 -21.14 12.42
N ASP A 758 -35.89 -20.99 12.97
CA ASP A 758 -34.80 -20.34 12.23
C ASP A 758 -34.41 -21.19 11.00
N ILE A 759 -34.03 -20.54 9.90
CA ILE A 759 -33.61 -21.16 8.64
C ILE A 759 -32.07 -21.11 8.55
N PRO A 760 -31.37 -22.24 8.36
CA PRO A 760 -29.93 -22.27 8.08
C PRO A 760 -29.57 -21.48 6.82
N VAL A 761 -28.54 -20.64 6.90
CA VAL A 761 -28.04 -19.80 5.78
C VAL A 761 -26.51 -19.70 5.79
N PRO A 762 -25.77 -20.83 5.86
CA PRO A 762 -24.33 -20.82 6.07
C PRO A 762 -23.58 -20.22 4.87
N ALA A 763 -22.67 -19.29 5.11
CA ALA A 763 -21.85 -18.66 4.08
C ALA A 763 -20.69 -17.87 4.72
N ASP A 764 -19.73 -17.39 3.94
CA ASP A 764 -18.60 -16.58 4.41
C ASP A 764 -19.01 -15.10 4.56
N TYR A 765 -19.54 -14.71 5.72
CA TYR A 765 -20.01 -13.34 5.97
C TYR A 765 -18.89 -12.41 6.44
N ASP A 766 -17.81 -12.94 7.03
CA ASP A 766 -16.70 -12.13 7.53
C ASP A 766 -15.53 -11.96 6.55
N GLY A 767 -15.47 -12.78 5.51
CA GLY A 767 -14.57 -12.70 4.36
C GLY A 767 -13.24 -13.42 4.56
N ASP A 768 -13.18 -14.44 5.42
CA ASP A 768 -11.95 -15.20 5.67
C ASP A 768 -11.76 -16.44 4.80
N GLY A 769 -12.70 -16.68 3.88
CA GLY A 769 -12.71 -17.83 3.00
C GLY A 769 -13.30 -19.09 3.65
N LYS A 770 -13.83 -19.02 4.88
CA LYS A 770 -14.50 -20.12 5.56
C LYS A 770 -16.00 -19.88 5.64
N THR A 771 -16.75 -20.97 5.70
CA THR A 771 -18.19 -20.92 5.90
C THR A 771 -18.51 -20.60 7.35
N ASP A 772 -19.28 -19.53 7.58
CA ASP A 772 -19.81 -19.20 8.89
C ASP A 772 -21.10 -19.99 9.18
N VAL A 773 -21.28 -20.34 10.46
CA VAL A 773 -22.56 -20.85 10.96
C VAL A 773 -23.55 -19.68 11.05
N ALA A 774 -24.64 -19.74 10.27
CA ALA A 774 -25.56 -18.62 10.16
C ALA A 774 -27.04 -19.05 10.03
N ILE A 775 -27.93 -18.21 10.55
CA ILE A 775 -29.38 -18.38 10.50
C ILE A 775 -30.10 -17.12 10.02
N PHE A 776 -31.24 -17.31 9.35
CA PHE A 776 -32.25 -16.29 9.08
C PHE A 776 -33.49 -16.60 9.91
N ARG A 777 -34.01 -15.59 10.61
CA ARG A 777 -35.20 -15.71 11.45
C ARG A 777 -36.43 -15.17 10.73
N PRO A 778 -37.34 -16.04 10.25
CA PRO A 778 -38.48 -15.60 9.44
C PRO A 778 -39.46 -14.71 10.21
N SER A 779 -39.58 -14.89 11.53
CA SER A 779 -40.51 -14.11 12.36
C SER A 779 -40.13 -12.64 12.51
N SER A 780 -38.85 -12.29 12.35
CA SER A 780 -38.35 -10.93 12.52
C SER A 780 -37.57 -10.37 11.32
N GLY A 781 -37.24 -11.21 10.32
CA GLY A 781 -36.33 -10.83 9.24
C GLY A 781 -34.88 -10.62 9.69
N ALA A 782 -34.49 -11.21 10.82
CA ALA A 782 -33.16 -11.01 11.38
C ALA A 782 -32.20 -12.12 10.95
N TRP A 783 -31.02 -11.73 10.50
CA TRP A 783 -29.89 -12.60 10.24
C TRP A 783 -28.98 -12.65 11.46
N TRP A 784 -28.42 -13.82 11.71
CA TRP A 784 -27.39 -14.01 12.70
C TRP A 784 -26.31 -14.93 12.13
N TYR A 785 -25.06 -14.59 12.33
CA TYR A 785 -23.95 -15.48 12.00
C TYR A 785 -22.89 -15.47 13.10
N LEU A 786 -22.14 -16.56 13.19
CA LEU A 786 -21.01 -16.72 14.08
C LEU A 786 -19.74 -16.61 13.23
N SER A 787 -19.04 -15.49 13.35
CA SER A 787 -17.82 -15.19 12.59
C SER A 787 -16.73 -16.23 12.87
N SER A 788 -16.22 -16.87 11.83
CA SER A 788 -15.07 -17.79 11.84
C SER A 788 -13.77 -17.10 12.28
N ILE A 789 -13.57 -15.82 11.92
CA ILE A 789 -12.40 -15.03 12.33
C ILE A 789 -12.37 -14.80 13.85
N SER A 790 -13.50 -14.37 14.41
CA SER A 790 -13.54 -13.74 15.73
C SER A 790 -14.33 -14.54 16.78
N ASN A 791 -15.07 -15.57 16.35
CA ASN A 791 -16.09 -16.26 17.14
C ASN A 791 -17.18 -15.32 17.69
N ALA A 792 -17.32 -14.11 17.15
CA ALA A 792 -18.36 -13.18 17.56
C ALA A 792 -19.69 -13.53 16.91
N GLN A 793 -20.77 -13.47 17.70
CA GLN A 793 -22.13 -13.54 17.19
C GLN A 793 -22.56 -12.16 16.68
N ILE A 794 -22.92 -12.09 15.40
CA ILE A 794 -23.27 -10.84 14.72
C ILE A 794 -24.74 -10.89 14.31
N ASN A 795 -25.45 -9.77 14.49
CA ASN A 795 -26.85 -9.61 14.09
C ASN A 795 -26.99 -8.56 13.00
N VAL A 796 -27.73 -8.89 11.94
CA VAL A 796 -28.13 -7.95 10.89
C VAL A 796 -29.63 -8.02 10.71
N ASN A 797 -30.33 -6.88 10.84
CA ASN A 797 -31.78 -6.83 10.68
C ASN A 797 -32.12 -6.45 9.24
N PHE A 798 -32.41 -7.45 8.41
CA PHE A 798 -32.66 -7.25 6.98
C PHE A 798 -33.61 -8.32 6.41
N GLY A 799 -34.82 -7.91 6.03
CA GLY A 799 -35.87 -8.78 5.52
C GLY A 799 -37.13 -8.73 6.37
N GLN A 800 -38.10 -9.60 6.06
CA GLN A 800 -39.37 -9.70 6.79
C GLN A 800 -39.97 -11.11 6.69
N ALA A 801 -41.09 -11.33 7.37
CA ALA A 801 -41.82 -12.60 7.30
C ALA A 801 -42.28 -12.93 5.87
N GLY A 802 -41.98 -14.15 5.43
CA GLY A 802 -42.26 -14.64 4.08
C GLY A 802 -41.13 -14.43 3.06
N ASP A 803 -40.06 -13.73 3.44
CA ASP A 803 -38.85 -13.61 2.61
C ASP A 803 -38.06 -14.93 2.60
N ILE A 804 -37.46 -15.26 1.45
CA ILE A 804 -36.64 -16.45 1.22
C ILE A 804 -35.16 -16.02 1.12
N PRO A 805 -34.28 -16.43 2.04
CA PRO A 805 -32.87 -16.02 2.04
C PRO A 805 -32.03 -16.78 0.99
N ARG A 806 -31.12 -16.07 0.31
CA ARG A 806 -30.19 -16.63 -0.70
C ARG A 806 -28.78 -16.01 -0.62
N PRO A 807 -28.13 -16.04 0.54
CA PRO A 807 -26.85 -15.36 0.76
C PRO A 807 -25.79 -15.80 -0.25
N SER A 808 -25.10 -14.82 -0.86
CA SER A 808 -23.95 -15.02 -1.75
C SER A 808 -23.21 -13.69 -1.97
N ASP A 809 -22.15 -13.67 -2.79
CA ASP A 809 -21.37 -12.47 -3.13
C ASP A 809 -21.89 -11.77 -4.38
N TYR A 810 -22.77 -10.78 -4.26
CA TYR A 810 -23.37 -10.14 -5.42
C TYR A 810 -22.62 -8.87 -5.86
N ASP A 811 -21.64 -8.38 -5.10
CA ASP A 811 -20.79 -7.25 -5.53
C ASP A 811 -19.33 -7.61 -5.78
N GLY A 812 -18.91 -8.84 -5.47
CA GLY A 812 -17.58 -9.38 -5.72
C GLY A 812 -16.55 -8.90 -4.70
N ASP A 813 -16.98 -8.51 -3.50
CA ASP A 813 -16.10 -7.97 -2.46
C ASP A 813 -15.44 -9.03 -1.58
N GLY A 814 -15.76 -10.31 -1.80
CA GLY A 814 -15.23 -11.42 -1.03
C GLY A 814 -15.96 -11.66 0.30
N LYS A 815 -17.06 -10.94 0.58
CA LYS A 815 -17.98 -11.23 1.69
C LYS A 815 -19.37 -11.62 1.21
N THR A 816 -20.09 -12.34 2.05
CA THR A 816 -21.45 -12.75 1.73
C THR A 816 -22.44 -11.63 2.03
N ASP A 817 -23.33 -11.36 1.08
CA ASP A 817 -24.40 -10.40 1.21
C ASP A 817 -25.65 -10.99 1.83
N PHE A 818 -26.39 -10.11 2.49
CA PHE A 818 -27.73 -10.41 2.97
C PHE A 818 -28.71 -10.14 1.83
N ILE A 819 -29.17 -11.20 1.16
CA ILE A 819 -30.17 -11.09 0.09
C ILE A 819 -31.39 -11.96 0.40
N VAL A 820 -32.55 -11.41 0.07
CA VAL A 820 -33.83 -12.10 0.16
C VAL A 820 -34.63 -11.96 -1.12
N TYR A 821 -35.29 -13.05 -1.53
CA TYR A 821 -36.38 -12.99 -2.50
C TYR A 821 -37.71 -12.90 -1.76
N ARG A 822 -38.57 -11.98 -2.18
CA ARG A 822 -39.89 -11.77 -1.60
C ARG A 822 -40.97 -12.28 -2.56
N PRO A 823 -41.56 -13.46 -2.31
CA PRO A 823 -42.55 -14.05 -3.21
C PRO A 823 -43.84 -13.22 -3.33
N SER A 824 -44.19 -12.45 -2.29
CA SER A 824 -45.44 -11.66 -2.29
C SER A 824 -45.45 -10.53 -3.32
N ASN A 825 -44.29 -10.13 -3.85
CA ASN A 825 -44.18 -9.08 -4.87
C ASN A 825 -43.18 -9.39 -5.99
N SER A 826 -42.56 -10.58 -6.00
CA SER A 826 -41.54 -10.98 -6.96
C SER A 826 -40.33 -10.05 -7.02
N VAL A 827 -39.80 -9.64 -5.86
CA VAL A 827 -38.66 -8.71 -5.77
C VAL A 827 -37.52 -9.31 -4.95
N TRP A 828 -36.29 -9.11 -5.43
CA TRP A 828 -35.04 -9.34 -4.72
C TRP A 828 -34.62 -8.08 -3.99
N TYR A 829 -34.28 -8.21 -2.71
CA TYR A 829 -33.73 -7.15 -1.88
C TYR A 829 -32.37 -7.59 -1.36
N ARG A 830 -31.35 -6.77 -1.59
CA ARG A 830 -29.98 -7.00 -1.12
C ARG A 830 -29.54 -5.89 -0.17
N PHE A 831 -28.79 -6.29 0.85
CA PHE A 831 -27.99 -5.42 1.70
C PHE A 831 -26.57 -5.99 1.75
N SER A 832 -25.60 -5.23 1.24
CA SER A 832 -24.21 -5.67 1.17
C SER A 832 -23.54 -5.66 2.53
N ALA A 833 -22.47 -6.44 2.67
CA ALA A 833 -21.59 -6.38 3.84
C ALA A 833 -20.99 -4.96 4.05
N THR A 834 -20.87 -4.17 2.98
CA THR A 834 -20.40 -2.77 2.99
C THR A 834 -21.50 -1.73 3.23
N GLY A 835 -22.75 -2.15 3.44
CA GLY A 835 -23.88 -1.28 3.79
C GLY A 835 -24.63 -0.67 2.59
N GLN A 836 -24.38 -1.13 1.37
CA GLN A 836 -25.12 -0.74 0.17
C GLN A 836 -26.40 -1.57 0.00
N THR A 837 -27.48 -0.95 -0.48
CA THR A 837 -28.74 -1.65 -0.78
C THR A 837 -29.01 -1.71 -2.27
N SER A 838 -29.47 -2.85 -2.77
CA SER A 838 -30.01 -2.95 -4.14
C SER A 838 -31.36 -3.66 -4.17
N ILE A 839 -32.18 -3.33 -5.17
CA ILE A 839 -33.53 -3.86 -5.35
C ILE A 839 -33.67 -4.25 -6.81
N ILE A 840 -34.01 -5.51 -7.06
CA ILE A 840 -34.20 -6.04 -8.41
C ILE A 840 -35.58 -6.70 -8.51
N ALA A 841 -36.45 -6.14 -9.35
CA ALA A 841 -37.81 -6.64 -9.55
C ALA A 841 -37.88 -7.57 -10.76
N PHE A 842 -37.83 -8.88 -10.53
CA PHE A 842 -38.11 -9.89 -11.56
C PHE A 842 -38.46 -11.26 -10.94
N GLY A 843 -39.20 -12.07 -11.71
CA GLY A 843 -39.78 -13.35 -11.29
C GLY A 843 -41.31 -13.31 -11.25
N SER A 844 -41.92 -14.46 -11.00
CA SER A 844 -43.37 -14.68 -10.96
C SER A 844 -43.78 -15.54 -9.77
N ALA A 845 -45.06 -15.47 -9.39
CA ALA A 845 -45.59 -16.29 -8.31
C ALA A 845 -45.39 -17.78 -8.61
N GLY A 846 -44.75 -18.50 -7.68
CA GLY A 846 -44.41 -19.92 -7.83
C GLY A 846 -43.02 -20.19 -8.40
N ASP A 847 -42.27 -19.15 -8.81
CA ASP A 847 -40.86 -19.30 -9.16
C ASP A 847 -40.02 -19.57 -7.89
N GLN A 848 -39.02 -20.42 -8.03
CA GLN A 848 -38.08 -20.82 -6.99
C GLN A 848 -36.79 -19.97 -7.08
N PRO A 849 -36.42 -19.21 -6.03
CA PRO A 849 -35.21 -18.39 -6.07
C PRO A 849 -33.94 -19.23 -5.97
N VAL A 850 -32.99 -19.01 -6.86
CA VAL A 850 -31.65 -19.63 -6.91
C VAL A 850 -30.58 -18.54 -7.05
N THR A 851 -29.31 -18.90 -6.88
CA THR A 851 -28.18 -17.98 -7.00
C THR A 851 -26.96 -18.70 -7.55
N GLY A 852 -26.07 -17.95 -8.19
CA GLY A 852 -24.79 -18.42 -8.73
C GLY A 852 -24.22 -17.41 -9.71
N ASP A 853 -22.93 -17.50 -10.00
CA ASP A 853 -22.25 -16.69 -11.03
C ASP A 853 -22.53 -17.27 -12.42
N PHE A 854 -23.66 -16.90 -13.03
CA PHE A 854 -24.09 -17.49 -14.30
C PHE A 854 -23.45 -16.81 -15.51
N ASP A 855 -22.92 -15.59 -15.37
CA ASP A 855 -22.24 -14.88 -16.46
C ASP A 855 -20.70 -14.89 -16.39
N GLY A 856 -20.13 -15.30 -15.26
CA GLY A 856 -18.71 -15.59 -15.05
C GLY A 856 -17.86 -14.37 -14.72
N ASP A 857 -18.41 -13.36 -14.07
CA ASP A 857 -17.66 -12.17 -13.65
C ASP A 857 -17.12 -12.22 -12.22
N GLY A 858 -17.30 -13.36 -11.54
CA GLY A 858 -16.92 -13.56 -10.15
C GLY A 858 -17.95 -13.06 -9.15
N LYS A 859 -19.14 -12.62 -9.60
CA LYS A 859 -20.26 -12.22 -8.75
C LYS A 859 -21.42 -13.17 -8.93
N SER A 860 -22.15 -13.40 -7.84
CA SER A 860 -23.41 -14.10 -7.91
C SER A 860 -24.48 -13.24 -8.57
N ASP A 861 -25.29 -13.88 -9.41
CA ASP A 861 -26.45 -13.30 -10.04
C ASP A 861 -27.73 -13.75 -9.32
N PRO A 862 -28.68 -12.83 -9.08
CA PRO A 862 -30.01 -13.21 -8.64
C PRO A 862 -30.66 -14.02 -9.76
N ALA A 863 -31.26 -15.15 -9.43
CA ALA A 863 -31.84 -16.04 -10.42
C ALA A 863 -33.11 -16.74 -9.91
N ILE A 864 -33.99 -17.15 -10.82
CA ILE A 864 -35.16 -17.95 -10.51
C ILE A 864 -35.24 -19.17 -11.42
N TYR A 865 -35.83 -20.24 -10.91
CA TYR A 865 -36.25 -21.42 -11.66
C TYR A 865 -37.77 -21.49 -11.64
N ARG A 866 -38.41 -21.76 -12.79
CA ARG A 866 -39.86 -21.87 -12.91
C ARG A 866 -40.26 -23.35 -13.00
N PRO A 867 -40.76 -23.97 -11.91
CA PRO A 867 -41.02 -25.42 -11.89
C PRO A 867 -42.13 -25.86 -12.85
N SER A 868 -43.02 -24.95 -13.25
CA SER A 868 -44.11 -25.28 -14.18
C SER A 868 -43.63 -25.49 -15.61
N THR A 869 -42.50 -24.87 -16.01
CA THR A 869 -42.01 -24.89 -17.39
C THR A 869 -40.58 -25.41 -17.53
N GLY A 870 -39.77 -25.40 -16.47
CA GLY A 870 -38.35 -25.74 -16.53
C GLY A 870 -37.44 -24.59 -16.98
N ASP A 871 -37.93 -23.34 -16.93
CA ASP A 871 -37.16 -22.18 -17.35
C ASP A 871 -36.38 -21.56 -16.20
N TRP A 872 -35.13 -21.19 -16.48
CA TRP A 872 -34.26 -20.39 -15.62
C TRP A 872 -34.24 -18.95 -16.11
N TRP A 873 -34.20 -18.01 -15.18
CA TRP A 873 -34.00 -16.59 -15.46
C TRP A 873 -32.99 -16.04 -14.48
N TYR A 874 -32.00 -15.29 -14.94
CA TYR A 874 -31.02 -14.63 -14.07
C TYR A 874 -30.77 -13.19 -14.51
N ALA A 875 -30.40 -12.36 -13.54
CA ALA A 875 -30.08 -10.94 -13.75
C ALA A 875 -28.57 -10.79 -13.83
N SER A 876 -28.02 -10.77 -15.04
CA SER A 876 -26.57 -10.69 -15.29
C SER A 876 -25.95 -9.45 -14.67
N SER A 877 -24.96 -9.65 -13.80
CA SER A 877 -24.12 -8.62 -13.18
C SER A 877 -23.28 -7.86 -14.22
N ILE A 878 -22.84 -8.52 -15.31
CA ILE A 878 -22.07 -7.91 -16.40
C ILE A 878 -22.93 -6.94 -17.22
N THR A 879 -24.08 -7.40 -17.69
CA THR A 879 -24.87 -6.70 -18.72
C THR A 879 -26.04 -5.91 -18.14
N GLY A 880 -26.44 -6.21 -16.90
CA GLY A 880 -27.67 -5.69 -16.29
C GLY A 880 -28.96 -6.21 -16.94
N GLN A 881 -28.89 -7.19 -17.84
CA GLN A 881 -30.05 -7.77 -18.52
C GLN A 881 -30.59 -9.01 -17.81
N PHE A 882 -31.89 -9.25 -17.98
CA PHE A 882 -32.51 -10.51 -17.61
C PHE A 882 -32.38 -11.52 -18.76
N LEU A 883 -31.65 -12.59 -18.50
CA LEU A 883 -31.39 -13.65 -19.47
C LEU A 883 -32.19 -14.90 -19.08
N ALA A 884 -32.66 -15.63 -20.09
CA ALA A 884 -33.50 -16.81 -19.91
C ALA A 884 -32.87 -18.03 -20.57
N VAL A 885 -32.88 -19.16 -19.87
CA VAL A 885 -32.39 -20.45 -20.35
C VAL A 885 -33.44 -21.51 -20.05
N HIS A 886 -33.82 -22.30 -21.05
CA HIS A 886 -34.70 -23.44 -20.83
C HIS A 886 -33.85 -24.67 -20.50
N TRP A 887 -33.93 -25.16 -19.27
CA TRP A 887 -33.18 -26.33 -18.82
C TRP A 887 -33.89 -27.06 -17.67
N GLY A 888 -34.74 -28.02 -18.03
CA GLY A 888 -35.47 -28.87 -17.09
C GLY A 888 -36.93 -29.07 -17.52
N GLN A 889 -37.71 -29.75 -16.69
CA GLN A 889 -39.13 -29.98 -16.90
C GLN A 889 -39.91 -30.01 -15.58
N THR A 890 -41.24 -30.09 -15.67
CA THR A 890 -42.10 -30.16 -14.49
C THR A 890 -41.72 -31.34 -13.57
N GLY A 891 -41.46 -31.02 -12.30
CA GLY A 891 -41.08 -32.00 -11.27
C GLY A 891 -39.57 -32.11 -11.03
N ASP A 892 -38.75 -31.44 -11.83
CA ASP A 892 -37.30 -31.33 -11.59
C ASP A 892 -37.02 -30.32 -10.46
N VAL A 893 -35.93 -30.54 -9.72
CA VAL A 893 -35.43 -29.69 -8.63
C VAL A 893 -34.14 -29.00 -9.10
N PRO A 894 -34.03 -27.66 -9.05
CA PRO A 894 -32.82 -26.97 -9.47
C PRO A 894 -31.69 -27.16 -8.45
N ALA A 895 -30.49 -27.50 -8.92
CA ALA A 895 -29.31 -27.75 -8.09
C ALA A 895 -28.05 -27.16 -8.76
N PRO A 896 -28.01 -25.83 -8.98
CA PRO A 896 -26.94 -25.18 -9.73
C PRO A 896 -25.61 -25.20 -8.95
N ALA A 897 -24.51 -25.45 -9.65
CA ALA A 897 -23.13 -25.40 -9.14
C ALA A 897 -22.14 -25.42 -10.31
N ASP A 898 -20.84 -25.20 -10.09
CA ASP A 898 -19.79 -25.30 -11.13
C ASP A 898 -19.29 -26.75 -11.24
N PHE A 899 -19.90 -27.58 -12.08
CA PHE A 899 -19.56 -29.01 -12.21
C PHE A 899 -18.41 -29.27 -13.20
N ASP A 900 -18.01 -28.28 -13.99
CA ASP A 900 -16.91 -28.44 -14.96
C ASP A 900 -15.63 -27.68 -14.60
N GLY A 901 -15.68 -26.82 -13.59
CA GLY A 901 -14.56 -26.13 -12.96
C GLY A 901 -14.10 -24.91 -13.73
N ASP A 902 -14.98 -24.30 -14.53
CA ASP A 902 -14.67 -23.13 -15.35
C ASP A 902 -14.88 -21.79 -14.62
N GLY A 903 -15.34 -21.83 -13.37
CA GLY A 903 -15.62 -20.67 -12.54
C GLY A 903 -17.02 -20.08 -12.75
N LYS A 904 -17.85 -20.67 -13.63
CA LYS A 904 -19.25 -20.28 -13.82
C LYS A 904 -20.19 -21.31 -13.23
N THR A 905 -21.36 -20.85 -12.81
CA THR A 905 -22.42 -21.74 -12.34
C THR A 905 -23.11 -22.44 -13.51
N ASP A 906 -23.13 -23.76 -13.49
CA ASP A 906 -23.86 -24.57 -14.46
C ASP A 906 -25.35 -24.61 -14.16
N PHE A 907 -26.17 -24.65 -15.22
CA PHE A 907 -27.58 -24.97 -15.09
C PHE A 907 -27.75 -26.46 -14.85
N ALA A 908 -28.11 -26.84 -13.64
CA ALA A 908 -28.24 -28.24 -13.22
C ALA A 908 -29.58 -28.53 -12.54
N ILE A 909 -30.15 -29.69 -12.88
CA ILE A 909 -31.38 -30.19 -12.24
C ILE A 909 -31.20 -31.63 -11.73
N PHE A 910 -31.93 -31.95 -10.66
CA PHE A 910 -32.15 -33.30 -10.15
C PHE A 910 -33.60 -33.70 -10.36
N ARG A 911 -33.83 -34.87 -10.95
CA ARG A 911 -35.16 -35.42 -11.22
C ARG A 911 -35.51 -36.49 -10.18
N PRO A 912 -36.41 -36.20 -9.22
CA PRO A 912 -36.70 -37.13 -8.14
C PRO A 912 -37.43 -38.40 -8.58
N SER A 913 -38.08 -38.40 -9.74
CA SER A 913 -38.86 -39.55 -10.24
C SER A 913 -38.00 -40.73 -10.68
N ASP A 914 -36.76 -40.48 -11.12
CA ASP A 914 -35.83 -41.51 -11.60
C ASP A 914 -34.41 -41.36 -11.04
N GLY A 915 -34.14 -40.36 -10.20
CA GLY A 915 -32.83 -40.08 -9.64
C GLY A 915 -31.83 -39.50 -10.65
N GLY A 916 -32.30 -38.96 -11.78
CA GLY A 916 -31.45 -38.41 -12.83
C GLY A 916 -30.91 -37.00 -12.51
N TRP A 917 -29.62 -36.79 -12.69
CA TRP A 917 -28.95 -35.49 -12.73
C TRP A 917 -28.71 -35.07 -14.17
N PHE A 918 -29.03 -33.82 -14.50
CA PHE A 918 -28.81 -33.24 -15.82
C PHE A 918 -28.13 -31.88 -15.67
N VAL A 919 -26.89 -31.77 -16.13
CA VAL A 919 -26.03 -30.58 -15.95
C VAL A 919 -25.64 -30.02 -17.31
N SER A 920 -26.00 -28.78 -17.60
CA SER A 920 -25.56 -28.05 -18.80
C SER A 920 -24.30 -27.26 -18.47
N ARG A 921 -23.17 -27.66 -19.08
CA ARG A 921 -21.86 -27.06 -18.89
C ARG A 921 -21.75 -25.65 -19.48
N SER A 922 -21.37 -24.70 -18.66
CA SER A 922 -21.06 -23.30 -19.00
C SER A 922 -19.95 -23.19 -20.04
N SER A 923 -18.89 -24.00 -19.93
CA SER A 923 -17.66 -23.85 -20.74
C SER A 923 -17.84 -24.10 -22.23
N ASN A 924 -18.80 -24.94 -22.62
CA ASN A 924 -18.96 -25.40 -24.00
C ASN A 924 -20.40 -25.72 -24.43
N GLY A 925 -21.38 -25.57 -23.54
CA GLY A 925 -22.80 -25.83 -23.83
C GLY A 925 -23.16 -27.30 -24.03
N THR A 926 -22.26 -28.25 -23.73
CA THR A 926 -22.59 -29.68 -23.68
C THR A 926 -23.26 -30.03 -22.36
N PHE A 927 -23.88 -31.21 -22.25
CA PHE A 927 -24.49 -31.63 -20.99
C PHE A 927 -24.04 -33.00 -20.51
N ILE A 928 -24.06 -33.18 -19.19
CA ILE A 928 -23.89 -34.44 -18.49
C ILE A 928 -25.27 -34.95 -18.06
N SER A 929 -25.50 -36.25 -18.22
CA SER A 929 -26.67 -36.94 -17.69
C SER A 929 -26.22 -38.18 -16.91
N THR A 930 -26.51 -38.22 -15.61
CA THR A 930 -26.08 -39.31 -14.71
C THR A 930 -27.23 -39.70 -13.79
N SER A 931 -27.52 -41.00 -13.65
CA SER A 931 -28.48 -41.47 -12.64
C SER A 931 -27.76 -41.65 -11.30
N PHE A 932 -28.10 -40.82 -10.32
CA PHE A 932 -27.49 -40.82 -8.98
C PHE A 932 -28.46 -40.29 -7.91
N GLY A 933 -29.13 -41.20 -7.22
CA GLY A 933 -30.12 -40.90 -6.18
C GLY A 933 -31.38 -41.74 -6.33
N THR A 934 -32.31 -41.56 -5.38
CA THR A 934 -33.60 -42.25 -5.34
C THR A 934 -34.71 -41.30 -4.86
N LEU A 935 -35.97 -41.72 -4.99
CA LEU A 935 -37.12 -40.91 -4.56
C LEU A 935 -37.01 -40.55 -3.07
N GLY A 936 -37.02 -39.24 -2.78
CA GLY A 936 -36.93 -38.70 -1.42
C GLY A 936 -35.53 -38.23 -1.03
N ASP A 937 -34.51 -38.52 -1.84
CA ASP A 937 -33.16 -37.96 -1.66
C ASP A 937 -33.17 -36.45 -1.97
N LYS A 938 -32.28 -35.72 -1.29
CA LYS A 938 -32.12 -34.26 -1.39
C LYS A 938 -30.80 -33.92 -2.11
N PRO A 939 -30.82 -33.16 -3.21
CA PRO A 939 -29.60 -32.76 -3.90
C PRO A 939 -28.79 -31.76 -3.06
N ILE A 940 -27.48 -31.94 -3.02
CA ILE A 940 -26.51 -31.21 -2.16
C ILE A 940 -25.15 -31.08 -2.85
N PRO A 941 -25.08 -30.53 -4.09
CA PRO A 941 -23.83 -30.44 -4.82
C PRO A 941 -22.85 -29.49 -4.12
N ALA A 942 -21.60 -29.92 -3.99
CA ALA A 942 -20.48 -29.13 -3.47
C ALA A 942 -19.17 -29.86 -3.83
N ASP A 943 -18.02 -29.20 -3.69
CA ASP A 943 -16.70 -29.78 -4.00
C ASP A 943 -16.14 -30.52 -2.77
N TYR A 944 -16.52 -31.78 -2.58
CA TYR A 944 -16.14 -32.57 -1.40
C TYR A 944 -14.74 -33.20 -1.52
N ASP A 945 -14.16 -33.27 -2.71
CA ASP A 945 -12.84 -33.90 -2.93
C ASP A 945 -11.67 -32.94 -3.17
N GLY A 946 -11.96 -31.66 -3.38
CA GLY A 946 -10.97 -30.61 -3.43
C GLY A 946 -10.50 -30.25 -4.83
N ASP A 947 -11.13 -30.77 -5.89
CA ASP A 947 -10.59 -30.71 -7.25
C ASP A 947 -10.96 -29.45 -8.04
N GLY A 948 -11.78 -28.58 -7.45
CA GLY A 948 -12.27 -27.34 -8.05
C GLY A 948 -13.59 -27.48 -8.80
N LYS A 949 -14.26 -28.63 -8.71
CA LYS A 949 -15.56 -28.90 -9.33
C LYS A 949 -16.57 -29.31 -8.27
N ALA A 950 -17.82 -28.92 -8.47
CA ALA A 950 -18.91 -29.43 -7.68
C ALA A 950 -19.15 -30.92 -8.00
N ASP A 951 -19.27 -31.71 -6.95
CA ASP A 951 -19.62 -33.12 -7.02
C ASP A 951 -21.13 -33.32 -7.09
N ILE A 952 -21.55 -34.38 -7.78
CA ILE A 952 -22.94 -34.84 -7.72
C ILE A 952 -23.15 -35.54 -6.37
N ALA A 953 -24.02 -34.99 -5.52
CA ALA A 953 -24.24 -35.52 -4.18
C ALA A 953 -25.71 -35.47 -3.76
N VAL A 954 -26.12 -36.46 -2.95
CA VAL A 954 -27.46 -36.52 -2.36
C VAL A 954 -27.44 -36.91 -0.87
N PHE A 955 -28.29 -36.28 -0.07
CA PHE A 955 -28.59 -36.70 1.30
C PHE A 955 -29.90 -37.50 1.30
N ARG A 956 -29.90 -38.66 1.97
CA ARG A 956 -31.07 -39.52 2.13
C ARG A 956 -31.67 -39.34 3.52
N PRO A 957 -32.78 -38.60 3.68
CA PRO A 957 -33.37 -38.37 5.00
C PRO A 957 -33.82 -39.66 5.69
N SER A 958 -34.35 -40.64 4.94
CA SER A 958 -34.85 -41.89 5.55
C SER A 958 -33.78 -42.70 6.30
N THR A 959 -32.50 -42.51 5.97
CA THR A 959 -31.37 -43.21 6.60
C THR A 959 -30.35 -42.28 7.24
N GLY A 960 -30.35 -40.98 6.95
CA GLY A 960 -29.32 -40.03 7.38
C GLY A 960 -27.97 -40.22 6.68
N VAL A 961 -27.97 -40.80 5.47
CA VAL A 961 -26.75 -41.13 4.71
C VAL A 961 -26.54 -40.14 3.59
N TRP A 962 -25.30 -39.70 3.41
CA TRP A 962 -24.80 -38.91 2.30
C TRP A 962 -24.23 -39.86 1.24
N TYR A 963 -24.59 -39.65 -0.01
CA TYR A 963 -24.02 -40.35 -1.16
C TYR A 963 -23.35 -39.31 -2.05
N LEU A 964 -22.08 -39.51 -2.35
CA LEU A 964 -21.24 -38.58 -3.09
C LEU A 964 -20.72 -39.29 -4.34
N LEU A 965 -20.82 -38.64 -5.48
CA LEU A 965 -20.16 -39.05 -6.72
C LEU A 965 -19.11 -38.00 -7.04
N GLN A 966 -17.94 -38.17 -6.43
CA GLN A 966 -16.86 -37.20 -6.47
C GLN A 966 -16.15 -37.24 -7.83
N THR A 967 -15.87 -36.08 -8.41
CA THR A 967 -15.35 -35.95 -9.78
C THR A 967 -14.00 -36.62 -9.96
N THR A 968 -13.11 -36.52 -8.98
CA THR A 968 -11.78 -37.16 -9.00
C THR A 968 -11.73 -38.40 -8.12
N SER A 969 -12.34 -38.37 -6.93
CA SER A 969 -12.25 -39.43 -5.93
C SER A 969 -13.27 -40.57 -6.10
N GLY A 970 -14.26 -40.40 -6.98
CA GLY A 970 -15.27 -41.41 -7.29
C GLY A 970 -16.37 -41.52 -6.24
N PHE A 971 -17.00 -42.71 -6.12
CA PHE A 971 -18.15 -42.90 -5.25
C PHE A 971 -17.78 -42.96 -3.76
N GLY A 972 -18.48 -42.17 -2.94
CA GLY A 972 -18.43 -42.18 -1.49
C GLY A 972 -19.82 -42.33 -0.86
N ALA A 973 -19.88 -42.93 0.34
CA ALA A 973 -21.08 -42.93 1.17
C ALA A 973 -20.72 -42.72 2.64
N LEU A 974 -21.43 -41.81 3.30
CA LEU A 974 -21.12 -41.37 4.65
C LEU A 974 -22.38 -41.29 5.51
N GLN A 975 -22.39 -42.02 6.63
CA GLN A 975 -23.47 -41.92 7.62
C GLN A 975 -23.22 -40.70 8.50
N TRP A 976 -23.92 -39.60 8.21
CA TRP A 976 -23.77 -38.35 8.95
C TRP A 976 -25.09 -37.57 9.02
N GLY A 977 -25.96 -38.00 9.92
CA GLY A 977 -27.27 -37.38 10.15
C GLY A 977 -28.32 -38.37 10.62
N ILE A 978 -29.52 -37.86 10.88
CA ILE A 978 -30.74 -38.62 11.18
C ILE A 978 -31.92 -38.10 10.35
N ALA A 979 -33.07 -38.78 10.41
CA ALA A 979 -34.21 -38.45 9.54
C ALA A 979 -34.85 -37.07 9.75
N THR A 980 -34.57 -36.41 10.87
CA THR A 980 -35.06 -35.06 11.17
C THR A 980 -34.03 -33.97 10.86
N ASP A 981 -32.85 -34.35 10.39
CA ASP A 981 -31.78 -33.41 10.09
C ASP A 981 -31.97 -32.79 8.71
N THR A 982 -31.66 -31.50 8.61
CA THR A 982 -31.61 -30.77 7.35
C THR A 982 -30.14 -30.59 6.96
N PRO A 983 -29.67 -31.14 5.84
CA PRO A 983 -28.32 -30.84 5.32
C PRO A 983 -28.24 -29.36 4.98
N THR A 984 -27.17 -28.69 5.41
CA THR A 984 -27.08 -27.22 5.29
C THR A 984 -26.78 -26.80 3.85
N GLU A 985 -26.17 -27.71 3.10
CA GLU A 985 -25.82 -27.72 1.69
C GLU A 985 -27.08 -27.64 0.81
N ASN A 986 -28.19 -28.19 1.32
CA ASN A 986 -29.48 -28.12 0.65
C ASN A 986 -30.19 -26.76 0.86
N ALA A 987 -29.72 -25.89 1.77
CA ALA A 987 -30.40 -24.63 2.07
C ALA A 987 -30.51 -23.69 0.86
N PHE A 988 -29.62 -23.85 -0.12
CA PHE A 988 -29.59 -23.08 -1.37
C PHE A 988 -30.23 -23.81 -2.55
N VAL A 989 -30.71 -25.04 -2.34
CA VAL A 989 -31.54 -25.79 -3.27
C VAL A 989 -33.02 -25.61 -2.86
N PRO A 990 -33.85 -24.96 -3.68
CA PRO A 990 -35.24 -24.56 -3.36
C PRO A 990 -36.26 -25.68 -3.10
#